data_AF-A0A813F7J6-F1
#
_entry.id   AF-A0A813F7J6-F1
#
_cell.length_a   1.000
_cell.length_b   1.000
_cell.length_c   1.000
_cell.angle_alpha   90.00
_cell.angle_beta   90.00
_cell.angle_gamma   90.00
#
_symmetry.space_group_name_H-M   'P 1'
#
loop_
_entity.id
_entity.type
_entity.pdbx_description
1 polymer ?
#
loop_
_entity_poly.entity_id
_entity_poly.type
_entity_poly.pdbx_seq_one_letter_code
_entity_poly.pdbx_strand_id
1 'polypeptide(L)'
;MVLSLARSCYAAHDSERLDFLQDLNTYVYAMDSQTMFHLMGDWNDEPDESPLAAALESAGGRVQATGAPTRWEGRRCVDYVITNAEKELANLREECAAYSDRKLLCWESPIRREPRERWRLKKTTSYAPPSGCDVRRWQQNVASAWPEVQRDVKPATNREQLGENFRQLCGQLEAAFKIAFANCSEDGKVPRGSRAKGSGPAFERIPEASAKADPLDECFETRVWRNNLGRLKELARLEADEDQTAAKSNARQVLADKLARAKKVDLARPRPYEVASIETLLESLRKDKLSTKISKWVKKIQSSESAAYRWLDVRQGPPIHNIFDEEGEAAAQDIGEVLRVLVTHWRKVWHRSGPDLGNLHQLLEKVLGPKRKQQKWAHVSATELAKEAKKQAGAAASVDGWSGDEVVSFSIEMWEAIAAMFRDCERLGLAPEDLANARQAHIPKEGKDVRETDGALHAAAMRPIAVLSALRRVWGRARLRNSDTAEWLESWLRPEICGGRRNVDALSSVIQLLEAACDNKFIATFDYSLAFDFTSPKLAAEIFEWLGMPIGAANLILSVWESQTRVLQYAGEANTNPEEVNTSLPQGDPWSLIAMAVVLLLPLLDLRRGPETTDIMLYVDDRAWASTNASDCMNFGRKWKDWSSRLGLKENEAKEKYYHQNYALAIEEFAKVGAPPKTISGAPALLGVELAPETGRPFTDKEKKKLDQAALVARKARSLPLPASRRLRIAAAKAVPKAAYGWLCEAATEQIFAKVEDAIARAGPNPAMGDRDLKKLFRGHSASPYFMAGQQVLMAAWRRAKRSKSLPGIWRDVGWVHTLCTFLQKIGCLEVAAWRWTTRLGGIIDLDPSSEDFDQTSGAVGHNTREAWRQTLFERWLARTDARIDSRQCQASAYNEQRCTLTRKLVANDTHRFAVVTGASVSPQKFEVMLSRKNRRNGREPNTILCPWCKEVRGADWEHMVWKCEASGKPPELAAPTDLLQRRLGWASTARTRAYNFAVLDWMAEVRQRILEERYEHMSSAPKAKRTSKTAAAAKAASYCSSNNHSNRQTAMGAAATTAATATATAAATRQPQKRKAASQSSGRGASASGDQEAVMSSSKKSKLSTLAKKRKICEVLNGCPPLKKCRRSTTAALPSGVVN
;
A
#
# COMPACT_ATOMS: atom_id res chain seq x y z
N MET A 1 11.63 -13.34 -38.25
CA MET A 1 11.73 -14.31 -37.14
C MET A 1 10.63 -15.33 -37.33
N VAL A 2 10.87 -16.62 -37.10
CA VAL A 2 9.77 -17.58 -36.95
C VAL A 2 9.20 -17.36 -35.55
N LEU A 3 7.90 -17.06 -35.46
CA LEU A 3 7.19 -17.00 -34.19
C LEU A 3 6.82 -18.42 -33.77
N SER A 4 7.04 -18.75 -32.49
CA SER A 4 6.66 -20.04 -31.91
C SER A 4 5.72 -19.83 -30.73
N LEU A 5 4.54 -20.44 -30.81
CA LEU A 5 3.50 -20.44 -29.78
C LEU A 5 3.57 -21.75 -28.97
N ALA A 6 4.18 -21.72 -27.80
CA ALA A 6 4.01 -22.77 -26.80
C ALA A 6 2.84 -22.42 -25.85
N ARG A 7 1.85 -23.30 -25.73
CA ARG A 7 0.75 -23.19 -24.74
C ARG A 7 0.60 -24.48 -23.94
N SER A 8 0.27 -24.30 -22.66
CA SER A 8 -0.25 -25.36 -21.79
C SER A 8 -1.78 -25.24 -21.75
N CYS A 9 -2.47 -26.33 -22.06
CA CYS A 9 -3.92 -26.40 -22.20
C CYS A 9 -4.54 -27.40 -21.21
N TYR A 10 -5.81 -27.22 -20.91
CA TYR A 10 -6.62 -28.14 -20.10
C TYR A 10 -8.05 -28.09 -20.63
N ALA A 11 -8.52 -29.20 -21.20
CA ALA A 11 -9.90 -29.34 -21.67
C ALA A 11 -10.74 -29.93 -20.52
N ALA A 12 -11.66 -29.14 -19.98
CA ALA A 12 -12.55 -29.56 -18.89
C ALA A 12 -13.49 -30.70 -19.31
N HIS A 13 -14.12 -31.38 -18.34
CA HIS A 13 -15.08 -32.47 -18.59
C HIS A 13 -16.53 -31.98 -18.77
N ASP A 14 -16.78 -30.67 -18.76
CA ASP A 14 -18.12 -30.07 -18.73
C ASP A 14 -18.45 -29.29 -20.03
N SER A 15 -19.54 -28.53 -20.03
CA SER A 15 -20.03 -27.80 -21.20
C SER A 15 -19.10 -26.72 -21.72
N GLU A 16 -18.20 -26.15 -20.89
CA GLU A 16 -17.24 -25.12 -21.32
C GLU A 16 -16.13 -25.71 -22.21
N ARG A 17 -16.04 -27.04 -22.32
CA ARG A 17 -15.05 -27.76 -23.13
C ARG A 17 -15.13 -27.40 -24.62
N LEU A 18 -16.33 -27.41 -25.20
CA LEU A 18 -16.49 -27.19 -26.65
C LEU A 18 -16.14 -25.74 -27.03
N ASP A 19 -16.60 -24.77 -26.24
CA ASP A 19 -16.28 -23.36 -26.40
C ASP A 19 -14.77 -23.12 -26.32
N PHE A 20 -14.08 -23.70 -25.34
CA PHE A 20 -12.62 -23.60 -25.22
C PHE A 20 -11.87 -24.18 -26.44
N LEU A 21 -12.29 -25.34 -26.95
CA LEU A 21 -11.67 -25.95 -28.13
C LEU A 21 -11.95 -25.13 -29.39
N GLN A 22 -13.14 -24.53 -29.53
CA GLN A 22 -13.50 -23.66 -30.64
C GLN A 22 -12.76 -22.31 -30.60
N ASP A 23 -12.61 -21.69 -29.43
CA ASP A 23 -11.79 -20.49 -29.24
C ASP A 23 -10.32 -20.77 -29.58
N LEU A 24 -9.76 -21.88 -29.09
CA LEU A 24 -8.37 -22.26 -29.34
C LEU A 24 -8.12 -22.58 -30.83
N ASN A 25 -9.06 -23.26 -31.48
CA ASN A 25 -9.04 -23.49 -32.91
C ASN A 25 -9.05 -22.16 -33.70
N THR A 26 -9.98 -21.27 -33.37
CA THR A 26 -10.10 -19.93 -33.99
C THR A 26 -8.82 -19.11 -33.79
N TYR A 27 -8.21 -19.17 -32.60
CA TYR A 27 -6.97 -18.48 -32.28
C TYR A 27 -5.77 -18.97 -33.11
N VAL A 28 -5.69 -20.27 -33.42
CA VAL A 28 -4.63 -20.81 -34.31
C VAL A 28 -4.88 -20.43 -35.77
N TYR A 29 -6.11 -20.52 -36.28
CA TYR A 29 -6.44 -20.10 -37.66
C TYR A 29 -6.32 -18.57 -37.87
N ALA A 30 -6.24 -17.77 -36.80
CA ALA A 30 -5.95 -16.34 -36.84
C ALA A 30 -4.44 -16.00 -36.88
N MET A 31 -3.54 -17.00 -36.85
CA MET A 31 -2.09 -16.79 -36.92
C MET A 31 -1.59 -16.76 -38.37
N ASP A 32 -0.41 -16.19 -38.58
CA ASP A 32 0.26 -16.35 -39.88
C ASP A 32 0.65 -17.81 -40.11
N SER A 33 0.51 -18.26 -41.36
CA SER A 33 0.76 -19.64 -41.81
C SER A 33 2.17 -20.19 -41.53
N GLN A 34 3.16 -19.32 -41.28
CA GLN A 34 4.54 -19.71 -40.92
C GLN A 34 4.78 -19.73 -39.39
N THR A 35 3.76 -19.44 -38.58
CA THR A 35 3.82 -19.50 -37.11
C THR A 35 3.87 -20.96 -36.66
N MET A 36 4.92 -21.35 -35.96
CA MET A 36 4.99 -22.67 -35.33
C MET A 36 4.14 -22.66 -34.05
N PHE A 37 3.43 -23.75 -33.77
CA PHE A 37 2.69 -23.92 -32.51
C PHE A 37 2.93 -25.27 -31.87
N HIS A 38 2.90 -25.29 -30.54
CA HIS A 38 2.91 -26.48 -29.68
C HIS A 38 1.83 -26.29 -28.61
N LEU A 39 0.68 -26.92 -28.80
CA LEU A 39 -0.41 -26.99 -27.84
C LEU A 39 -0.24 -28.27 -27.04
N MET A 40 0.42 -28.21 -25.88
CA MET A 40 0.49 -29.33 -24.94
C MET A 40 -0.66 -29.22 -23.95
N GLY A 41 -1.37 -30.29 -23.64
CA GLY A 41 -2.38 -30.22 -22.59
C GLY A 41 -2.91 -31.56 -22.12
N ASP A 42 -3.69 -31.49 -21.03
CA ASP A 42 -4.65 -32.52 -20.68
C ASP A 42 -5.88 -32.34 -21.57
N TRP A 43 -6.03 -33.20 -22.56
CA TRP A 43 -7.14 -33.13 -23.50
C TRP A 43 -8.34 -33.96 -23.02
N ASN A 44 -8.14 -34.86 -22.06
CA ASN A 44 -9.10 -35.84 -21.52
C ASN A 44 -9.69 -36.87 -22.52
N ASP A 45 -9.46 -36.66 -23.82
CA ASP A 45 -9.58 -37.64 -24.90
C ASP A 45 -8.18 -38.20 -25.25
N GLU A 46 -8.11 -39.29 -25.99
CA GLU A 46 -6.88 -39.83 -26.59
C GLU A 46 -6.57 -39.17 -27.96
N PRO A 47 -5.39 -39.38 -28.57
CA PRO A 47 -4.99 -38.71 -29.82
C PRO A 47 -5.94 -38.88 -31.00
N ASP A 48 -6.55 -40.05 -31.15
CA ASP A 48 -7.47 -40.46 -32.20
C ASP A 48 -8.94 -40.05 -31.94
N GLU A 49 -9.30 -39.89 -30.66
CA GLU A 49 -10.60 -39.35 -30.23
C GLU A 49 -10.69 -37.81 -30.38
N SER A 50 -9.58 -37.13 -30.67
CA SER A 50 -9.41 -35.68 -30.46
C SER A 50 -10.08 -34.79 -31.53
N PRO A 51 -11.18 -34.06 -31.21
CA PRO A 51 -11.84 -33.19 -32.18
C PRO A 51 -11.01 -31.96 -32.56
N LEU A 52 -10.14 -31.47 -31.65
CA LEU A 52 -9.25 -30.34 -31.94
C LEU A 52 -8.08 -30.73 -32.86
N ALA A 53 -7.57 -31.97 -32.75
CA ALA A 53 -6.53 -32.44 -33.66
C ALA A 53 -7.05 -32.50 -35.11
N ALA A 54 -8.26 -33.06 -35.31
CA ALA A 54 -8.92 -33.06 -36.60
C ALA A 54 -9.22 -31.64 -37.11
N ALA A 55 -9.73 -30.74 -36.25
CA ALA A 55 -10.02 -29.36 -36.63
C ALA A 55 -8.78 -28.55 -37.03
N LEU A 56 -7.63 -28.81 -36.41
CA LEU A 56 -6.35 -28.16 -36.72
C LEU A 56 -5.56 -28.81 -37.86
N GLU A 57 -6.03 -29.93 -38.44
CA GLU A 57 -5.25 -30.65 -39.46
C GLU A 57 -4.96 -29.78 -40.69
N SER A 58 -5.92 -28.94 -41.11
CA SER A 58 -5.72 -28.03 -42.26
C SER A 58 -4.81 -26.82 -41.97
N ALA A 59 -4.56 -26.51 -40.69
CA ALA A 59 -3.50 -25.59 -40.24
C ALA A 59 -2.12 -26.28 -40.13
N GLY A 60 -1.97 -27.48 -40.67
CA GLY A 60 -0.77 -28.32 -40.56
C GLY A 60 -0.65 -29.06 -39.21
N GLY A 61 -1.69 -29.03 -38.37
CA GLY A 61 -1.70 -29.67 -37.06
C GLY A 61 -1.52 -31.19 -37.15
N ARG A 62 -0.65 -31.73 -36.31
CA ARG A 62 -0.35 -33.15 -36.12
C ARG A 62 -0.24 -33.43 -34.62
N VAL A 63 -0.67 -34.62 -34.18
CA VAL A 63 -0.54 -35.04 -32.78
C VAL A 63 0.84 -35.68 -32.57
N GLN A 64 1.47 -35.38 -31.44
CA GLN A 64 2.65 -36.04 -30.92
C GLN A 64 2.37 -36.49 -29.50
N ALA A 65 2.42 -37.80 -29.28
CA ALA A 65 2.07 -38.47 -28.03
C ALA A 65 3.11 -39.57 -27.73
N THR A 66 3.24 -39.99 -26.46
CA THR A 66 4.20 -41.04 -26.08
C THR A 66 3.69 -42.45 -26.37
N GLY A 67 2.41 -42.60 -26.72
CA GLY A 67 1.76 -43.90 -26.95
C GLY A 67 1.60 -44.75 -25.69
N ALA A 68 1.88 -44.18 -24.51
CA ALA A 68 1.84 -44.85 -23.22
C ALA A 68 0.93 -44.08 -22.23
N PRO A 69 0.45 -44.72 -21.15
CA PRO A 69 -0.47 -44.05 -20.23
C PRO A 69 0.19 -42.89 -19.49
N THR A 70 -0.39 -41.70 -19.60
CA THR A 70 0.18 -40.43 -19.11
C THR A 70 -0.11 -40.15 -17.64
N ARG A 71 -0.94 -40.98 -17.00
CA ARG A 71 -1.16 -41.01 -15.54
C ARG A 71 -0.56 -42.28 -14.95
N TRP A 72 0.06 -42.20 -13.77
CA TRP A 72 0.77 -43.34 -13.13
C TRP A 72 -0.14 -44.55 -12.85
N GLU A 73 -1.44 -44.31 -12.70
CA GLU A 73 -2.48 -45.32 -12.44
C GLU A 73 -3.52 -45.38 -13.60
N GLY A 74 -3.22 -44.74 -14.73
CA GLY A 74 -4.10 -44.69 -15.90
C GLY A 74 -3.80 -45.76 -16.95
N ARG A 75 -4.70 -45.89 -17.93
CA ARG A 75 -4.50 -46.70 -19.15
C ARG A 75 -4.51 -45.90 -20.45
N ARG A 76 -4.93 -44.62 -20.40
CA ARG A 76 -5.12 -43.73 -21.56
C ARG A 76 -3.99 -42.70 -21.69
N CYS A 77 -3.67 -42.31 -22.92
CA CYS A 77 -2.70 -41.27 -23.26
C CYS A 77 -3.40 -39.91 -23.44
N VAL A 78 -3.90 -39.32 -22.35
CA VAL A 78 -4.72 -38.09 -22.39
C VAL A 78 -3.92 -36.78 -22.33
N ASP A 79 -2.61 -36.87 -22.07
CA ASP A 79 -1.69 -35.75 -22.18
C ASP A 79 -0.89 -35.89 -23.48
N TYR A 80 -0.95 -34.91 -24.38
CA TYR A 80 -0.19 -34.92 -25.64
C TYR A 80 -0.04 -33.52 -26.23
N VAL A 81 0.73 -33.40 -27.30
CA VAL A 81 1.01 -32.14 -28.00
C VAL A 81 0.35 -32.14 -29.39
N ILE A 82 -0.39 -31.08 -29.71
CA ILE A 82 -0.85 -30.79 -31.08
C ILE A 82 0.06 -29.70 -31.66
N THR A 83 0.66 -29.93 -32.81
CA THR A 83 1.72 -29.07 -33.38
C THR A 83 1.71 -29.06 -34.90
N ASN A 84 2.15 -27.96 -35.53
CA ASN A 84 2.54 -27.96 -36.95
C ASN A 84 4.07 -28.08 -37.16
N ALA A 85 4.83 -28.26 -36.08
CA ALA A 85 6.29 -28.33 -36.06
C ALA A 85 6.77 -29.71 -35.53
N GLU A 86 6.17 -30.79 -36.04
CA GLU A 86 6.44 -32.18 -35.65
C GLU A 86 7.94 -32.54 -35.57
N LYS A 87 8.76 -32.05 -36.50
CA LYS A 87 10.21 -32.29 -36.53
C LYS A 87 10.96 -31.71 -35.31
N GLU A 88 10.39 -30.75 -34.59
CA GLU A 88 10.92 -30.21 -33.33
C GLU A 88 10.46 -30.98 -32.08
N LEU A 89 9.57 -31.98 -32.25
CA LEU A 89 8.99 -32.78 -31.19
C LEU A 89 9.46 -34.25 -31.20
N ALA A 90 10.36 -34.62 -32.11
CA ALA A 90 10.89 -35.98 -32.29
C ALA A 90 11.56 -36.62 -31.04
N ASN A 91 11.82 -35.84 -29.99
CA ASN A 91 12.37 -36.28 -28.70
C ASN A 91 11.33 -36.25 -27.55
N LEU A 92 10.03 -36.27 -27.85
CA LEU A 92 8.95 -36.32 -26.86
C LEU A 92 9.04 -37.61 -26.02
N ARG A 93 9.17 -37.44 -24.71
CA ARG A 93 9.41 -38.51 -23.74
C ARG A 93 8.71 -38.25 -22.41
N GLU A 94 8.55 -39.32 -21.64
CA GLU A 94 8.08 -39.26 -20.25
C GLU A 94 9.28 -39.08 -19.30
N GLU A 95 9.19 -38.13 -18.38
CA GLU A 95 10.18 -37.96 -17.32
C GLU A 95 9.87 -38.85 -16.11
N CYS A 96 10.93 -39.41 -15.50
CA CYS A 96 10.87 -40.38 -14.41
C CYS A 96 10.34 -39.82 -13.06
N ALA A 97 9.85 -38.58 -13.03
CA ALA A 97 9.66 -37.82 -11.81
C ALA A 97 8.17 -37.63 -11.48
N ALA A 98 7.71 -38.23 -10.38
CA ALA A 98 6.32 -38.13 -9.95
C ALA A 98 6.05 -36.81 -9.20
N TYR A 99 5.34 -35.88 -9.83
CA TYR A 99 4.90 -34.60 -9.24
C TYR A 99 3.42 -34.60 -8.82
N SER A 100 2.55 -35.27 -9.58
CA SER A 100 1.15 -35.56 -9.26
C SER A 100 0.79 -37.00 -9.70
N ASP A 101 -0.50 -37.28 -9.88
CA ASP A 101 -1.07 -38.41 -10.62
C ASP A 101 -0.58 -38.54 -12.09
N ARG A 102 -0.08 -37.45 -12.68
CA ARG A 102 0.44 -37.40 -14.06
C ARG A 102 1.94 -37.60 -14.13
N LYS A 103 2.36 -38.19 -15.25
CA LYS A 103 3.74 -38.17 -15.74
C LYS A 103 4.02 -36.80 -16.36
N LEU A 104 5.27 -36.34 -16.28
CA LEU A 104 5.69 -35.15 -17.03
C LEU A 104 6.08 -35.55 -18.45
N LEU A 105 5.50 -34.88 -19.44
CA LEU A 105 5.98 -34.93 -20.81
C LEU A 105 7.09 -33.89 -21.00
N CYS A 106 8.13 -34.25 -21.74
CA CYS A 106 9.28 -33.40 -22.04
C CYS A 106 9.76 -33.65 -23.47
N TRP A 107 10.13 -32.59 -24.18
CA TRP A 107 10.80 -32.64 -25.48
C TRP A 107 11.81 -31.51 -25.57
N GLU A 108 12.62 -31.51 -26.62
CA GLU A 108 13.66 -30.50 -26.87
C GLU A 108 13.42 -29.87 -28.26
N SER A 109 12.50 -28.91 -28.31
CA SER A 109 12.36 -28.02 -29.48
C SER A 109 13.51 -27.00 -29.51
N PRO A 110 14.15 -26.77 -30.67
CA PRO A 110 15.16 -25.74 -30.87
C PRO A 110 14.55 -24.32 -30.93
N ILE A 111 13.76 -23.93 -29.91
CA ILE A 111 13.29 -22.55 -29.74
C ILE A 111 14.51 -21.63 -29.77
N ARG A 112 14.65 -20.86 -30.85
CA ARG A 112 15.79 -19.94 -31.07
C ARG A 112 15.65 -18.68 -30.22
N ARG A 113 15.66 -18.88 -28.90
CA ARG A 113 15.74 -17.84 -27.90
C ARG A 113 17.16 -17.27 -27.94
N GLU A 114 17.31 -16.06 -28.44
CA GLU A 114 18.56 -15.32 -28.27
C GLU A 114 18.87 -15.21 -26.77
N PRO A 115 20.08 -15.59 -26.30
CA PRO A 115 20.47 -15.48 -24.90
C PRO A 115 20.55 -14.00 -24.50
N ARG A 116 19.42 -13.44 -24.07
CA ARG A 116 19.32 -12.03 -23.68
C ARG A 116 20.13 -11.80 -22.43
N GLU A 117 21.26 -11.10 -22.56
CA GLU A 117 22.15 -10.85 -21.44
C GLU A 117 21.47 -10.01 -20.36
N ARG A 118 21.26 -10.64 -19.21
CA ARG A 118 20.67 -10.01 -18.03
C ARG A 118 21.78 -9.55 -17.12
N TRP A 119 21.70 -8.30 -16.65
CA TRP A 119 22.76 -7.65 -15.89
C TRP A 119 22.23 -7.08 -14.58
N ARG A 120 23.09 -6.98 -13.56
CA ARG A 120 22.80 -6.25 -12.33
C ARG A 120 24.02 -5.46 -11.87
N LEU A 121 23.77 -4.41 -11.08
CA LEU A 121 24.84 -3.67 -10.41
C LEU A 121 25.55 -4.60 -9.41
N LYS A 122 26.87 -4.70 -9.54
CA LYS A 122 27.76 -5.54 -8.75
C LYS A 122 27.80 -5.06 -7.30
N LYS A 123 27.73 -5.99 -6.34
CA LYS A 123 27.50 -5.68 -4.92
C LYS A 123 28.80 -5.38 -4.16
N THR A 124 28.82 -4.27 -3.44
CA THR A 124 29.77 -4.04 -2.34
C THR A 124 29.48 -4.98 -1.17
N THR A 125 30.43 -5.06 -0.23
CA THR A 125 30.17 -5.64 1.10
C THR A 125 29.02 -4.89 1.78
N SER A 126 28.26 -5.59 2.65
CA SER A 126 27.24 -4.99 3.51
C SER A 126 27.55 -5.37 4.96
N TYR A 127 28.02 -4.41 5.74
CA TYR A 127 28.46 -4.62 7.11
C TYR A 127 27.31 -4.39 8.10
N ALA A 128 26.44 -5.39 8.21
CA ALA A 128 25.51 -5.48 9.33
C ALA A 128 26.24 -6.02 10.59
N PRO A 129 25.79 -5.68 11.81
CA PRO A 129 26.31 -6.29 13.03
C PRO A 129 26.28 -7.82 12.97
N PRO A 130 27.36 -8.52 13.39
CA PRO A 130 27.36 -9.98 13.49
C PRO A 130 26.25 -10.53 14.38
N SER A 131 25.88 -11.80 14.19
CA SER A 131 24.94 -12.48 15.09
C SER A 131 25.50 -12.50 16.51
N GLY A 132 24.68 -12.17 17.51
CA GLY A 132 25.12 -12.03 18.90
C GLY A 132 25.69 -10.65 19.28
N CYS A 133 26.12 -9.84 18.31
CA CYS A 133 26.58 -8.48 18.58
C CYS A 133 25.39 -7.49 18.62
N ASP A 134 25.23 -6.77 19.73
CA ASP A 134 24.26 -5.68 19.81
C ASP A 134 24.75 -4.41 19.12
N VAL A 135 23.83 -3.47 18.85
CA VAL A 135 24.12 -2.23 18.09
C VAL A 135 25.08 -1.29 18.82
N ARG A 136 25.06 -1.26 20.16
CA ARG A 136 25.98 -0.42 20.95
C ARG A 136 27.37 -1.01 20.95
N ARG A 137 27.52 -2.32 21.20
CA ARG A 137 28.82 -3.02 21.09
C ARG A 137 29.40 -2.89 19.68
N TRP A 138 28.55 -3.00 18.66
CA TRP A 138 28.94 -2.78 17.26
C TRP A 138 29.50 -1.38 17.02
N GLN A 139 28.75 -0.33 17.39
CA GLN A 139 29.20 1.07 17.26
C GLN A 139 30.49 1.36 18.04
N GLN A 140 30.66 0.75 19.22
CA GLN A 140 31.89 0.87 20.00
C GLN A 140 33.08 0.23 19.26
N ASN A 141 32.93 -0.95 18.66
CA ASN A 141 34.01 -1.60 17.91
C ASN A 141 34.36 -0.85 16.61
N VAL A 142 33.37 -0.27 15.92
CA VAL A 142 33.60 0.61 14.76
C VAL A 142 34.37 1.88 15.14
N ALA A 143 34.06 2.48 16.29
CA ALA A 143 34.80 3.63 16.81
C ALA A 143 36.23 3.27 17.24
N SER A 144 36.42 2.17 17.98
CA SER A 144 37.75 1.73 18.42
C SER A 144 38.68 1.35 17.27
N ALA A 145 38.14 0.82 16.16
CA ALA A 145 38.90 0.48 14.97
C ALA A 145 39.28 1.69 14.08
N TRP A 146 38.68 2.87 14.30
CA TRP A 146 38.90 4.03 13.43
C TRP A 146 40.32 4.62 13.53
N PRO A 147 40.93 4.83 14.73
CA PRO A 147 42.31 5.31 14.84
C PRO A 147 43.36 4.42 14.18
N GLU A 148 43.13 3.09 14.11
CA GLU A 148 44.07 2.16 13.45
C GLU A 148 44.22 2.46 11.95
N VAL A 149 43.12 2.88 11.30
CA VAL A 149 43.02 3.03 9.84
C VAL A 149 42.91 4.47 9.35
N GLN A 150 42.58 5.42 10.23
CA GLN A 150 42.53 6.84 9.89
C GLN A 150 43.91 7.32 9.43
N ARG A 151 43.98 7.97 8.27
CA ARG A 151 45.19 8.63 7.77
C ARG A 151 44.83 10.00 7.25
N ASP A 152 45.68 10.99 7.50
CA ASP A 152 45.43 12.36 7.09
C ASP A 152 45.24 12.47 5.57
N VAL A 153 44.17 13.17 5.20
CA VAL A 153 43.79 13.44 3.81
C VAL A 153 44.09 14.90 3.53
N LYS A 154 44.97 15.18 2.56
CA LYS A 154 45.39 16.56 2.25
C LYS A 154 44.22 17.36 1.67
N PRO A 155 44.04 18.65 2.04
CA PRO A 155 42.98 19.47 1.47
C PRO A 155 43.06 19.53 -0.05
N ALA A 156 41.95 19.27 -0.75
CA ALA A 156 41.92 19.22 -2.20
C ALA A 156 42.01 20.62 -2.84
N THR A 157 42.68 20.75 -3.99
CA THR A 157 42.67 21.99 -4.79
C THR A 157 41.81 21.89 -6.05
N ASN A 158 41.42 20.69 -6.47
CA ASN A 158 40.64 20.45 -7.69
C ASN A 158 39.65 19.25 -7.54
N ARG A 159 38.86 18.96 -8.59
CA ARG A 159 37.89 17.85 -8.60
C ARG A 159 38.54 16.46 -8.52
N GLU A 160 39.66 16.27 -9.20
CA GLU A 160 40.37 14.98 -9.26
C GLU A 160 40.84 14.54 -7.86
N GLN A 161 41.50 15.46 -7.14
CA GLN A 161 41.90 15.27 -5.74
C GLN A 161 40.71 15.09 -4.81
N LEU A 162 39.57 15.76 -5.03
CA LEU A 162 38.32 15.45 -4.29
C LEU A 162 37.87 14.00 -4.52
N GLY A 163 37.98 13.49 -5.75
CA GLY A 163 37.70 12.09 -6.10
C GLY A 163 38.68 11.09 -5.48
N GLU A 164 39.98 11.39 -5.45
CA GLU A 164 40.99 10.61 -4.74
C GLU A 164 40.72 10.59 -3.23
N ASN A 165 40.56 11.77 -2.61
CA ASN A 165 40.26 11.95 -1.19
C ASN A 165 38.99 11.20 -0.78
N PHE A 166 37.92 11.25 -1.59
CA PHE A 166 36.68 10.52 -1.33
C PHE A 166 36.86 9.01 -1.36
N ARG A 167 37.59 8.48 -2.36
CA ARG A 167 37.89 7.05 -2.50
C ARG A 167 38.80 6.56 -1.37
N GLN A 168 39.82 7.34 -1.00
CA GLN A 168 40.70 7.07 0.15
C GLN A 168 39.91 7.04 1.46
N LEU A 169 39.07 8.05 1.73
CA LEU A 169 38.22 8.12 2.92
C LEU A 169 37.23 6.94 2.99
N CYS A 170 36.59 6.57 1.86
CA CYS A 170 35.74 5.38 1.81
C CYS A 170 36.52 4.08 2.07
N GLY A 171 37.78 4.00 1.65
CA GLY A 171 38.69 2.90 1.97
C GLY A 171 39.01 2.80 3.47
N GLN A 172 39.33 3.93 4.13
CA GLN A 172 39.55 3.99 5.57
C GLN A 172 38.28 3.58 6.34
N LEU A 173 37.12 4.15 5.98
CA LEU A 173 35.82 3.82 6.58
C LEU A 173 35.49 2.32 6.40
N GLU A 174 35.71 1.75 5.22
CA GLU A 174 35.51 0.31 5.00
C GLU A 174 36.52 -0.55 5.80
N ALA A 175 37.76 -0.09 6.02
CA ALA A 175 38.76 -0.81 6.81
C ALA A 175 38.36 -0.89 8.30
N ALA A 176 37.91 0.20 8.91
CA ALA A 176 37.42 0.19 10.30
C ALA A 176 36.25 -0.80 10.49
N PHE A 177 35.33 -0.86 9.52
CA PHE A 177 34.22 -1.82 9.53
C PHE A 177 34.66 -3.28 9.39
N LYS A 178 35.77 -3.57 8.67
CA LYS A 178 36.34 -4.92 8.57
C LYS A 178 36.95 -5.37 9.92
N ILE A 179 37.71 -4.50 10.57
CA ILE A 179 38.30 -4.75 11.90
C ILE A 179 37.19 -4.95 12.93
N ALA A 180 36.21 -4.04 12.99
CA ALA A 180 35.06 -4.16 13.88
C ALA A 180 34.23 -5.43 13.65
N PHE A 181 34.14 -5.91 12.40
CA PHE A 181 33.48 -7.19 12.09
C PHE A 181 34.29 -8.38 12.60
N ALA A 182 35.61 -8.39 12.44
CA ALA A 182 36.47 -9.44 12.98
C ALA A 182 36.36 -9.50 14.52
N ASN A 183 36.44 -8.36 15.20
CA ASN A 183 36.34 -8.25 16.68
C ASN A 183 34.96 -8.63 17.25
N CYS A 184 33.93 -8.73 16.40
CA CYS A 184 32.55 -9.04 16.79
C CYS A 184 32.02 -10.36 16.23
N SER A 185 32.81 -11.13 15.46
CA SER A 185 32.36 -12.36 14.78
C SER A 185 33.04 -13.60 15.34
N GLU A 186 32.26 -14.54 15.88
CA GLU A 186 32.73 -15.84 16.39
C GLU A 186 33.52 -16.66 15.35
N ASP A 187 33.17 -16.51 14.06
CA ASP A 187 33.82 -17.16 12.92
C ASP A 187 35.06 -16.41 12.40
N GLY A 188 35.28 -15.15 12.79
CA GLY A 188 36.27 -14.22 12.24
C GLY A 188 36.12 -13.84 10.75
N LYS A 189 35.24 -14.53 9.99
CA LYS A 189 35.13 -14.45 8.53
C LYS A 189 34.37 -13.18 8.08
N VAL A 190 35.13 -12.13 7.79
CA VAL A 190 34.65 -10.92 7.12
C VAL A 190 33.86 -11.27 5.84
N PRO A 191 32.66 -10.70 5.60
CA PRO A 191 31.87 -11.03 4.41
C PRO A 191 32.59 -10.61 3.13
N ARG A 192 32.70 -11.50 2.15
CA ARG A 192 33.31 -11.20 0.84
C ARG A 192 32.37 -10.35 -0.02
N GLY A 193 32.56 -9.03 -0.01
CA GLY A 193 32.06 -8.14 -1.07
C GLY A 193 32.81 -8.33 -2.38
N SER A 194 32.24 -7.82 -3.48
CA SER A 194 32.79 -8.02 -4.84
C SER A 194 33.31 -6.75 -5.52
N ARG A 195 33.19 -5.61 -4.83
CA ARG A 195 33.68 -4.26 -5.19
C ARG A 195 33.82 -3.43 -3.90
N ALA A 196 34.74 -2.47 -3.87
CA ALA A 196 34.94 -1.60 -2.70
C ALA A 196 33.80 -0.59 -2.49
N LYS A 197 33.71 -0.03 -1.28
CA LYS A 197 32.90 1.17 -0.99
C LYS A 197 33.45 2.40 -1.71
N GLY A 198 32.58 3.37 -1.98
CA GLY A 198 32.97 4.68 -2.54
C GLY A 198 33.50 4.65 -3.99
N SER A 199 33.17 3.63 -4.77
CA SER A 199 33.56 3.51 -6.18
C SER A 199 32.36 3.54 -7.12
N GLY A 200 32.60 4.03 -8.34
CA GLY A 200 31.64 4.07 -9.45
C GLY A 200 31.08 2.72 -9.91
N PRO A 201 30.16 2.73 -10.90
CA PRO A 201 29.32 1.60 -11.23
C PRO A 201 30.12 0.46 -11.87
N ALA A 202 29.81 -0.76 -11.46
CA ALA A 202 30.31 -1.99 -12.06
C ALA A 202 29.16 -2.99 -12.18
N PHE A 203 29.17 -3.80 -13.23
CA PHE A 203 28.09 -4.73 -13.53
C PHE A 203 28.55 -6.18 -13.43
N GLU A 204 27.61 -7.08 -13.14
CA GLU A 204 27.83 -8.52 -13.20
C GLU A 204 26.69 -9.19 -13.95
N ARG A 205 27.03 -10.11 -14.87
CA ARG A 205 26.05 -10.84 -15.67
C ARG A 205 25.30 -11.82 -14.77
N ILE A 206 23.99 -11.81 -14.84
CA ILE A 206 23.10 -12.76 -14.19
C ILE A 206 23.16 -14.06 -15.01
N PRO A 207 23.68 -15.17 -14.48
CA PRO A 207 23.81 -16.40 -15.28
C PRO A 207 22.44 -16.94 -15.66
N GLU A 208 22.25 -17.40 -16.90
CA GLU A 208 20.98 -18.05 -17.32
C GLU A 208 20.67 -19.30 -16.49
N ALA A 209 21.68 -19.96 -15.93
CA ALA A 209 21.49 -21.03 -14.95
C ALA A 209 20.69 -20.58 -13.70
N SER A 210 20.64 -19.28 -13.37
CA SER A 210 19.78 -18.72 -12.32
C SER A 210 18.34 -18.41 -12.79
N ALA A 211 18.09 -18.47 -14.11
CA ALA A 211 16.75 -18.56 -14.68
C ALA A 211 16.22 -20.01 -14.70
N LYS A 212 16.97 -20.99 -14.13
CA LYS A 212 16.34 -22.12 -13.45
C LYS A 212 15.63 -21.63 -12.19
N ALA A 213 14.49 -20.97 -12.42
CA ALA A 213 13.31 -21.32 -11.66
C ALA A 213 13.02 -22.80 -11.97
N ASP A 214 13.70 -23.71 -11.25
CA ASP A 214 13.18 -25.07 -11.09
C ASP A 214 11.74 -24.88 -10.59
N PRO A 215 10.69 -25.33 -11.32
CA PRO A 215 9.31 -24.85 -11.12
C PRO A 215 8.80 -24.99 -9.69
N LEU A 216 9.42 -25.88 -8.93
CA LEU A 216 9.35 -25.93 -7.48
C LEU A 216 10.75 -25.69 -6.89
N ASP A 217 10.91 -24.61 -6.11
CA ASP A 217 12.08 -24.38 -5.26
C ASP A 217 12.22 -25.54 -4.27
N GLU A 218 13.08 -26.50 -4.61
CA GLU A 218 13.28 -27.78 -3.94
C GLU A 218 14.78 -28.08 -3.79
N CYS A 219 15.13 -28.97 -2.86
CA CYS A 219 16.51 -29.43 -2.74
C CYS A 219 16.75 -30.63 -3.66
N PHE A 220 18.03 -30.86 -4.00
CA PHE A 220 18.48 -32.03 -4.77
C PHE A 220 17.89 -33.34 -4.25
N GLU A 221 17.76 -33.49 -2.92
CA GLU A 221 17.16 -34.65 -2.29
C GLU A 221 15.67 -34.86 -2.66
N THR A 222 14.82 -33.83 -2.62
CA THR A 222 13.39 -33.97 -2.99
C THR A 222 13.25 -34.42 -4.44
N ARG A 223 14.11 -33.91 -5.34
CA ARG A 223 14.17 -34.32 -6.75
C ARG A 223 14.60 -35.78 -6.91
N VAL A 224 15.63 -36.23 -6.19
CA VAL A 224 16.05 -37.65 -6.18
C VAL A 224 14.91 -38.56 -5.72
N TRP A 225 14.18 -38.17 -4.67
CA TRP A 225 13.04 -38.95 -4.17
C TRP A 225 11.89 -39.03 -5.18
N ARG A 226 11.56 -37.96 -5.92
CA ARG A 226 10.54 -38.00 -6.99
C ARG A 226 10.96 -38.83 -8.20
N ASN A 227 12.22 -38.75 -8.60
CA ASN A 227 12.77 -39.57 -9.67
C ASN A 227 12.70 -41.07 -9.32
N ASN A 228 12.87 -41.42 -8.05
CA ASN A 228 12.75 -42.80 -7.58
C ASN A 228 11.28 -43.22 -7.42
N LEU A 229 10.40 -42.32 -6.97
CA LEU A 229 8.96 -42.58 -6.88
C LEU A 229 8.34 -42.87 -8.26
N GLY A 230 8.61 -42.05 -9.28
CA GLY A 230 8.07 -42.29 -10.63
C GLY A 230 8.61 -43.58 -11.26
N ARG A 231 9.91 -43.87 -11.09
CA ARG A 231 10.50 -45.17 -11.46
C ARG A 231 9.84 -46.35 -10.75
N LEU A 232 9.51 -46.21 -9.46
CA LEU A 232 8.86 -47.26 -8.68
C LEU A 232 7.39 -47.45 -9.08
N LYS A 233 6.65 -46.37 -9.41
CA LYS A 233 5.29 -46.45 -9.96
C LYS A 233 5.28 -47.10 -11.35
N GLU A 234 6.16 -46.68 -12.26
CA GLU A 234 6.25 -47.30 -13.60
C GLU A 234 6.74 -48.74 -13.54
N LEU A 235 7.68 -49.07 -12.62
CA LEU A 235 8.03 -50.47 -12.35
C LEU A 235 6.79 -51.24 -11.89
N ALA A 236 6.09 -50.78 -10.84
CA ALA A 236 4.88 -51.45 -10.34
C ALA A 236 3.80 -51.64 -11.42
N ARG A 237 3.64 -50.68 -12.34
CA ARG A 237 2.76 -50.80 -13.51
C ARG A 237 3.21 -51.92 -14.44
N LEU A 238 4.50 -52.00 -14.77
CA LEU A 238 5.11 -53.07 -15.59
C LEU A 238 5.16 -54.44 -14.89
N GLU A 239 5.04 -54.50 -13.57
CA GLU A 239 4.90 -55.76 -12.82
C GLU A 239 3.45 -56.27 -12.74
N ALA A 240 2.47 -55.42 -13.04
CA ALA A 240 1.03 -55.71 -13.03
C ALA A 240 0.40 -55.75 -14.44
N ASP A 241 1.21 -55.65 -15.49
CA ASP A 241 0.82 -55.72 -16.89
C ASP A 241 1.00 -57.17 -17.39
N GLU A 242 -0.09 -57.83 -17.76
CA GLU A 242 -0.10 -59.26 -18.11
C GLU A 242 0.55 -59.55 -19.47
N ASP A 243 0.58 -58.56 -20.37
CA ASP A 243 1.22 -58.66 -21.69
C ASP A 243 2.74 -58.42 -21.57
N GLN A 244 3.53 -59.49 -21.59
CA GLN A 244 4.99 -59.44 -21.45
C GLN A 244 5.73 -59.42 -22.80
N THR A 245 5.66 -58.30 -23.52
CA THR A 245 6.57 -58.07 -24.66
C THR A 245 8.03 -57.94 -24.21
N ALA A 246 8.97 -58.33 -25.07
CA ALA A 246 10.41 -58.26 -24.77
C ALA A 246 10.88 -56.83 -24.41
N ALA A 247 10.25 -55.80 -25.00
CA ALA A 247 10.51 -54.40 -24.68
C ALA A 247 10.10 -54.04 -23.24
N LYS A 248 8.91 -54.47 -22.78
CA LYS A 248 8.46 -54.30 -21.38
C LYS A 248 9.37 -55.03 -20.40
N SER A 249 9.78 -56.26 -20.72
CA SER A 249 10.70 -57.04 -19.87
C SER A 249 12.06 -56.35 -19.69
N ASN A 250 12.65 -55.83 -20.78
CA ASN A 250 13.88 -55.03 -20.72
C ASN A 250 13.69 -53.74 -19.89
N ALA A 251 12.57 -53.02 -20.09
CA ALA A 251 12.25 -51.82 -19.32
C ALA A 251 12.12 -52.12 -17.81
N ARG A 252 11.48 -53.23 -17.44
CA ARG A 252 11.36 -53.72 -16.04
C ARG A 252 12.74 -53.93 -15.41
N GLN A 253 13.65 -54.64 -16.08
CA GLN A 253 15.01 -54.86 -15.58
C GLN A 253 15.78 -53.55 -15.43
N VAL A 254 15.77 -52.69 -16.46
CA VAL A 254 16.47 -51.40 -16.46
C VAL A 254 15.97 -50.47 -15.34
N LEU A 255 14.67 -50.50 -15.02
CA LEU A 255 14.10 -49.76 -13.88
C LEU A 255 14.52 -50.36 -12.54
N ALA A 256 14.46 -51.68 -12.38
CA ALA A 256 14.92 -52.37 -11.17
C ALA A 256 16.40 -52.06 -10.88
N ASP A 257 17.29 -52.17 -11.87
CA ASP A 257 18.71 -51.85 -11.72
C ASP A 257 18.95 -50.36 -11.37
N LYS A 258 18.14 -49.44 -11.93
CA LYS A 258 18.22 -48.00 -11.63
C LYS A 258 17.79 -47.70 -10.19
N LEU A 259 16.80 -48.43 -9.66
CA LEU A 259 16.34 -48.30 -8.28
C LEU A 259 17.32 -48.94 -7.29
N ALA A 260 17.83 -50.14 -7.58
CA ALA A 260 18.80 -50.83 -6.74
C ALA A 260 20.11 -50.02 -6.60
N ARG A 261 20.64 -49.49 -7.71
CA ARG A 261 21.83 -48.60 -7.71
C ARG A 261 21.60 -47.30 -6.93
N ALA A 262 20.36 -46.82 -6.81
CA ALA A 262 20.06 -45.60 -6.08
C ALA A 262 20.13 -45.77 -4.54
N LYS A 263 20.13 -47.01 -4.01
CA LYS A 263 20.21 -47.35 -2.57
C LYS A 263 19.28 -46.53 -1.66
N LYS A 264 18.13 -46.10 -2.19
CA LYS A 264 17.11 -45.28 -1.51
C LYS A 264 15.72 -45.91 -1.53
N VAL A 265 15.54 -47.05 -2.19
CA VAL A 265 14.24 -47.74 -2.33
C VAL A 265 14.44 -49.19 -1.96
N ASP A 266 13.63 -49.71 -1.05
CA ASP A 266 13.68 -51.09 -0.59
C ASP A 266 12.89 -52.00 -1.53
N LEU A 267 13.59 -52.53 -2.54
CA LEU A 267 13.02 -53.46 -3.53
C LEU A 267 12.70 -54.86 -2.97
N ALA A 268 12.97 -55.15 -1.69
CA ALA A 268 12.45 -56.35 -1.03
C ALA A 268 10.97 -56.22 -0.63
N ARG A 269 10.42 -54.99 -0.60
CA ARG A 269 9.05 -54.72 -0.17
C ARG A 269 8.02 -54.84 -1.30
N PRO A 270 6.73 -55.08 -0.95
CA PRO A 270 5.61 -54.85 -1.86
C PRO A 270 5.58 -53.41 -2.37
N ARG A 271 5.44 -53.23 -3.68
CA ARG A 271 5.62 -51.93 -4.35
C ARG A 271 4.63 -50.86 -3.88
N PRO A 272 3.33 -51.15 -3.67
CA PRO A 272 2.38 -50.16 -3.14
C PRO A 272 2.76 -49.62 -1.75
N TYR A 273 3.38 -50.45 -0.90
CA TYR A 273 3.83 -50.02 0.42
C TYR A 273 5.00 -49.03 0.33
N GLU A 274 6.00 -49.35 -0.51
CA GLU A 274 7.19 -48.51 -0.67
C GLU A 274 6.87 -47.20 -1.43
N VAL A 275 5.92 -47.25 -2.38
CA VAL A 275 5.31 -46.05 -3.00
C VAL A 275 4.71 -45.13 -1.92
N ALA A 276 3.82 -45.65 -1.08
CA ALA A 276 3.18 -44.88 -0.01
C ALA A 276 4.20 -44.35 1.03
N SER A 277 5.27 -45.10 1.29
CA SER A 277 6.37 -44.67 2.17
C SER A 277 7.12 -43.46 1.59
N ILE A 278 7.48 -43.50 0.30
CA ILE A 278 8.20 -42.40 -0.37
C ILE A 278 7.29 -41.17 -0.55
N GLU A 279 6.00 -41.36 -0.83
CA GLU A 279 5.02 -40.26 -0.86
C GLU A 279 4.87 -39.59 0.51
N THR A 280 4.82 -40.38 1.59
CA THR A 280 4.79 -39.86 2.96
C THR A 280 6.06 -39.08 3.31
N LEU A 281 7.23 -39.58 2.91
CA LEU A 281 8.52 -38.90 3.09
C LEU A 281 8.59 -37.58 2.31
N LEU A 282 8.21 -37.58 1.03
CA LEU A 282 8.15 -36.37 0.19
C LEU A 282 7.23 -35.30 0.79
N GLU A 283 6.11 -35.73 1.35
CA GLU A 283 5.16 -34.84 2.01
C GLU A 283 5.66 -34.32 3.38
N SER A 284 6.46 -35.09 4.12
CA SER A 284 7.20 -34.57 5.28
C SER A 284 8.22 -33.51 4.83
N LEU A 285 9.09 -33.82 3.87
CA LEU A 285 10.12 -32.88 3.38
C LEU A 285 9.52 -31.56 2.88
N ARG A 286 8.34 -31.60 2.24
CA ARG A 286 7.54 -30.40 1.88
C ARG A 286 7.12 -29.61 3.14
N LYS A 287 6.52 -30.28 4.13
CA LYS A 287 6.10 -29.68 5.41
C LYS A 287 7.27 -29.10 6.19
N ASP A 288 8.42 -29.76 6.20
CA ASP A 288 9.63 -29.34 6.93
C ASP A 288 10.30 -28.13 6.26
N LYS A 289 10.38 -28.11 4.91
CA LYS A 289 10.85 -26.93 4.16
C LYS A 289 9.90 -25.74 4.34
N LEU A 290 8.59 -25.96 4.36
CA LEU A 290 7.59 -24.91 4.62
C LEU A 290 7.67 -24.41 6.07
N SER A 291 7.74 -25.31 7.05
CA SER A 291 7.91 -25.01 8.47
C SER A 291 9.19 -24.21 8.73
N THR A 292 10.29 -24.56 8.06
CA THR A 292 11.56 -23.82 8.13
C THR A 292 11.44 -22.42 7.52
N LYS A 293 10.78 -22.27 6.36
CA LYS A 293 10.51 -20.95 5.74
C LYS A 293 9.63 -20.08 6.64
N ILE A 294 8.54 -20.63 7.19
CA ILE A 294 7.64 -19.95 8.13
C ILE A 294 8.41 -19.56 9.39
N SER A 295 9.18 -20.46 10.00
CA SER A 295 9.96 -20.20 11.22
C SER A 295 10.98 -19.07 11.03
N LYS A 296 11.68 -19.04 9.89
CA LYS A 296 12.60 -17.95 9.53
C LYS A 296 11.86 -16.62 9.34
N TRP A 297 10.67 -16.63 8.74
CA TRP A 297 9.81 -15.43 8.64
C TRP A 297 9.27 -14.98 10.01
N VAL A 298 8.79 -15.90 10.85
CA VAL A 298 8.30 -15.63 12.21
C VAL A 298 9.37 -14.92 13.04
N LYS A 299 10.58 -15.51 13.13
CA LYS A 299 11.70 -14.89 13.87
C LYS A 299 12.01 -13.48 13.37
N LYS A 300 12.05 -13.26 12.04
CA LYS A 300 12.30 -11.96 11.40
C LYS A 300 11.21 -10.92 11.66
N ILE A 301 9.94 -11.32 11.75
CA ILE A 301 8.81 -10.42 12.05
C ILE A 301 8.73 -10.10 13.55
N GLN A 302 9.08 -11.05 14.42
CA GLN A 302 9.10 -10.86 15.87
C GLN A 302 10.20 -9.90 16.32
N SER A 303 11.40 -10.00 15.73
CA SER A 303 12.56 -9.16 16.04
C SER A 303 12.53 -7.75 15.43
N SER A 304 11.70 -7.50 14.40
CA SER A 304 11.69 -6.21 13.69
C SER A 304 10.29 -5.74 13.31
N GLU A 305 9.78 -4.69 13.96
CA GLU A 305 8.53 -4.03 13.53
C GLU A 305 8.67 -3.42 12.12
N SER A 306 9.87 -2.98 11.73
CA SER A 306 10.18 -2.55 10.36
C SER A 306 10.14 -3.69 9.34
N ALA A 307 10.30 -4.96 9.73
CA ALA A 307 9.99 -6.11 8.87
C ALA A 307 8.48 -6.35 8.78
N ALA A 308 7.75 -6.19 9.89
CA ALA A 308 6.29 -6.30 9.92
C ALA A 308 5.61 -5.24 9.02
N TYR A 309 6.00 -3.97 9.14
CA TYR A 309 5.50 -2.88 8.29
C TYR A 309 5.82 -3.12 6.81
N ARG A 310 7.07 -3.46 6.46
CA ARG A 310 7.44 -3.80 5.07
C ARG A 310 6.61 -4.97 4.53
N TRP A 311 6.38 -6.02 5.31
CA TRP A 311 5.56 -7.15 4.88
C TRP A 311 4.09 -6.76 4.65
N LEU A 312 3.55 -5.80 5.41
CA LEU A 312 2.23 -5.21 5.12
C LEU A 312 2.22 -4.40 3.83
N ASP A 313 3.24 -3.57 3.60
CA ASP A 313 3.37 -2.68 2.45
C ASP A 313 3.60 -3.42 1.12
N VAL A 314 4.23 -4.61 1.14
CA VAL A 314 4.43 -5.44 -0.06
C VAL A 314 3.08 -5.83 -0.69
N ARG A 315 2.84 -5.29 -1.89
CA ARG A 315 1.86 -5.78 -2.85
C ARG A 315 2.36 -7.11 -3.42
N GLN A 316 1.58 -8.18 -3.33
CA GLN A 316 1.96 -9.51 -3.84
C GLN A 316 1.58 -9.70 -5.31
N GLY A 317 1.93 -8.72 -6.15
CA GLY A 317 1.94 -8.90 -7.60
C GLY A 317 3.34 -9.29 -8.09
N PRO A 318 3.46 -9.98 -9.24
CA PRO A 318 4.74 -10.04 -9.96
C PRO A 318 5.18 -8.62 -10.41
N PRO A 319 6.44 -8.43 -10.84
CA PRO A 319 6.83 -7.25 -11.59
C PRO A 319 5.92 -7.03 -12.80
N ILE A 320 5.77 -5.78 -13.24
CA ILE A 320 5.04 -5.49 -14.48
C ILE A 320 6.06 -5.62 -15.60
N HIS A 321 6.04 -6.77 -16.27
CA HIS A 321 6.90 -7.04 -17.42
C HIS A 321 6.41 -6.28 -18.67
N ASN A 322 5.08 -6.13 -18.81
CA ASN A 322 4.44 -5.48 -19.95
C ASN A 322 4.49 -3.94 -19.77
N ILE A 323 5.51 -3.27 -20.31
CA ILE A 323 5.62 -1.80 -20.34
C ILE A 323 5.84 -1.32 -21.78
N PHE A 324 5.16 -0.25 -22.19
CA PHE A 324 5.25 0.35 -23.53
C PHE A 324 5.53 1.87 -23.45
N ASP A 325 6.07 2.48 -24.49
CA ASP A 325 6.16 3.94 -24.58
C ASP A 325 4.93 4.50 -25.31
N GLU A 326 4.77 4.26 -26.61
CA GLU A 326 3.75 4.94 -27.43
C GLU A 326 2.52 4.07 -27.74
N GLU A 327 1.37 4.72 -27.99
CA GLU A 327 0.12 4.02 -28.29
C GLU A 327 0.20 3.36 -29.67
N GLY A 328 -0.02 2.05 -29.70
CA GLY A 328 0.22 1.19 -30.88
C GLY A 328 1.49 0.34 -30.78
N GLU A 329 2.47 0.70 -29.93
CA GLU A 329 3.66 -0.12 -29.74
C GLU A 329 3.36 -1.43 -28.99
N ALA A 330 4.07 -2.51 -29.36
CA ALA A 330 4.11 -3.74 -28.58
C ALA A 330 4.72 -3.49 -27.19
N ALA A 331 4.12 -4.07 -26.15
CA ALA A 331 4.69 -3.98 -24.81
C ALA A 331 5.98 -4.84 -24.70
N ALA A 332 6.89 -4.41 -23.84
CA ALA A 332 8.07 -5.19 -23.46
C ALA A 332 7.69 -6.60 -22.97
N GLN A 333 8.48 -7.59 -23.40
CA GLN A 333 8.31 -9.01 -23.08
C GLN A 333 9.21 -9.48 -21.94
N ASP A 334 10.28 -8.73 -21.61
CA ASP A 334 11.15 -8.99 -20.46
C ASP A 334 11.73 -7.73 -19.81
N ILE A 335 12.46 -7.90 -18.72
CA ILE A 335 13.03 -6.81 -17.91
C ILE A 335 14.10 -6.00 -18.67
N GLY A 336 14.82 -6.61 -19.62
CA GLY A 336 15.78 -5.92 -20.48
C GLY A 336 15.10 -5.03 -21.50
N GLU A 337 13.98 -5.46 -22.07
CA GLU A 337 13.10 -4.61 -22.88
C GLU A 337 12.44 -3.51 -22.06
N VAL A 338 11.94 -3.81 -20.85
CA VAL A 338 11.41 -2.77 -19.94
C VAL A 338 12.45 -1.70 -19.65
N LEU A 339 13.71 -2.09 -19.40
CA LEU A 339 14.80 -1.14 -19.19
C LEU A 339 15.08 -0.29 -20.44
N ARG A 340 15.04 -0.88 -21.65
CA ARG A 340 15.18 -0.12 -22.92
C ARG A 340 14.01 0.84 -23.16
N VAL A 341 12.76 0.40 -22.99
CA VAL A 341 11.56 1.24 -23.10
C VAL A 341 11.62 2.42 -22.11
N LEU A 342 12.08 2.18 -20.88
CA LEU A 342 12.29 3.25 -19.89
C LEU A 342 13.42 4.21 -20.30
N VAL A 343 14.56 3.72 -20.82
CA VAL A 343 15.61 4.59 -21.38
C VAL A 343 15.04 5.49 -22.48
N THR A 344 14.40 4.91 -23.50
CA THR A 344 13.82 5.64 -24.63
C THR A 344 12.82 6.70 -24.18
N HIS A 345 11.88 6.34 -23.31
CA HIS A 345 10.89 7.26 -22.76
C HIS A 345 11.53 8.44 -22.02
N TRP A 346 12.46 8.16 -21.10
CA TRP A 346 13.02 9.21 -20.23
C TRP A 346 14.08 10.08 -20.93
N ARG A 347 14.76 9.59 -21.97
CA ARG A 347 15.63 10.41 -22.82
C ARG A 347 14.89 11.60 -23.46
N LYS A 348 13.60 11.41 -23.82
CA LYS A 348 12.70 12.49 -24.31
C LYS A 348 12.52 13.64 -23.30
N VAL A 349 12.85 13.42 -22.01
CA VAL A 349 12.80 14.41 -20.93
C VAL A 349 14.21 14.90 -20.54
N TRP A 350 15.19 14.01 -20.44
CA TRP A 350 16.55 14.35 -19.98
C TRP A 350 17.41 15.06 -21.01
N HIS A 351 17.19 14.84 -22.31
CA HIS A 351 17.94 15.50 -23.39
C HIS A 351 17.14 16.61 -24.10
N ARG A 352 16.14 17.17 -23.41
CA ARG A 352 15.41 18.37 -23.87
C ARG A 352 16.29 19.62 -23.77
N SER A 353 15.99 20.63 -24.59
CA SER A 353 16.53 21.98 -24.41
C SER A 353 16.10 22.57 -23.05
N GLY A 354 17.02 23.27 -22.38
CA GLY A 354 16.69 24.08 -21.21
C GLY A 354 15.89 25.34 -21.57
N PRO A 355 15.35 26.07 -20.57
CA PRO A 355 14.82 27.41 -20.79
C PRO A 355 15.93 28.37 -21.25
N ASP A 356 15.57 29.40 -22.01
CA ASP A 356 16.48 30.50 -22.33
C ASP A 356 16.84 31.27 -21.05
N LEU A 357 18.15 31.45 -20.82
CA LEU A 357 18.70 32.17 -19.68
C LEU A 357 19.36 33.50 -20.08
N GLY A 358 19.38 33.88 -21.37
CA GLY A 358 20.10 35.06 -21.85
C GLY A 358 19.65 36.37 -21.19
N ASN A 359 18.36 36.48 -20.86
CA ASN A 359 17.78 37.63 -20.15
C ASN A 359 17.50 37.35 -18.65
N LEU A 360 18.06 36.27 -18.08
CA LEU A 360 17.73 35.83 -16.72
C LEU A 360 17.97 36.93 -15.68
N HIS A 361 19.13 37.59 -15.67
CA HIS A 361 19.44 38.61 -14.67
C HIS A 361 18.46 39.80 -14.69
N GLN A 362 18.02 40.23 -15.88
CA GLN A 362 16.99 41.28 -16.01
C GLN A 362 15.64 40.82 -15.44
N LEU A 363 15.29 39.55 -15.66
CA LEU A 363 14.07 38.94 -15.11
C LEU A 363 14.13 38.79 -13.58
N LEU A 364 15.27 38.38 -13.04
CA LEU A 364 15.50 38.27 -11.60
C LEU A 364 15.50 39.64 -10.93
N GLU A 365 16.16 40.65 -11.51
CA GLU A 365 16.14 42.02 -10.99
C GLU A 365 14.72 42.60 -10.99
N LYS A 366 13.98 42.44 -12.10
CA LYS A 366 12.58 42.86 -12.21
C LYS A 366 11.70 42.23 -11.13
N VAL A 367 11.83 40.91 -10.88
CA VAL A 367 10.88 40.15 -10.05
C VAL A 367 11.31 40.05 -8.58
N LEU A 368 12.59 39.74 -8.32
CA LEU A 368 13.14 39.58 -6.97
C LEU A 368 13.71 40.88 -6.37
N GLY A 369 13.98 41.89 -7.20
CA GLY A 369 14.82 43.02 -6.84
C GLY A 369 16.32 42.72 -7.03
N PRO A 370 17.22 43.63 -6.63
CA PRO A 370 18.66 43.49 -6.84
C PRO A 370 19.26 42.23 -6.19
N LYS A 371 20.31 41.65 -6.80
CA LYS A 371 21.02 40.46 -6.30
C LYS A 371 21.45 40.68 -4.85
N ARG A 372 21.00 39.80 -3.95
CA ARG A 372 21.27 39.91 -2.51
C ARG A 372 22.75 39.66 -2.23
N LYS A 373 23.29 40.36 -1.23
CA LYS A 373 24.64 40.11 -0.71
C LYS A 373 24.74 38.66 -0.23
N GLN A 374 25.79 37.94 -0.66
CA GLN A 374 26.03 36.58 -0.19
C GLN A 374 26.18 36.54 1.33
N GLN A 375 25.47 35.61 1.96
CA GLN A 375 25.62 35.33 3.38
C GLN A 375 26.95 34.61 3.67
N LYS A 376 27.36 34.60 4.94
CA LYS A 376 28.42 33.74 5.45
C LYS A 376 27.77 32.61 6.25
N TRP A 377 27.87 31.38 5.77
CA TRP A 377 27.40 30.20 6.51
C TRP A 377 28.59 29.52 7.20
N ALA A 378 28.41 29.11 8.46
CA ALA A 378 29.35 28.25 9.17
C ALA A 378 29.50 26.90 8.47
N HIS A 379 30.56 26.14 8.74
CA HIS A 379 30.70 24.78 8.19
C HIS A 379 29.77 23.79 8.89
N VAL A 380 29.24 22.81 8.16
CA VAL A 380 28.46 21.71 8.78
C VAL A 380 29.37 20.93 9.73
N SER A 381 28.95 20.81 10.99
CA SER A 381 29.68 20.08 12.02
C SER A 381 29.45 18.57 11.94
N ALA A 382 30.40 17.80 12.46
CA ALA A 382 30.28 16.34 12.59
C ALA A 382 29.05 15.92 13.42
N THR A 383 28.67 16.72 14.42
CA THR A 383 27.51 16.42 15.28
C THR A 383 26.18 16.62 14.53
N GLU A 384 26.08 17.62 13.64
CA GLU A 384 24.93 17.79 12.75
C GLU A 384 24.82 16.64 11.72
N LEU A 385 25.95 16.24 11.13
CA LEU A 385 25.99 15.08 10.23
C LEU A 385 25.53 13.80 10.95
N ALA A 386 26.12 13.47 12.10
CA ALA A 386 25.74 12.30 12.91
C ALA A 386 24.27 12.32 13.35
N LYS A 387 23.70 13.50 13.62
CA LYS A 387 22.29 13.71 13.99
C LYS A 387 21.30 13.47 12.85
N GLU A 388 21.67 13.77 11.61
CA GLU A 388 20.86 13.45 10.42
C GLU A 388 21.15 12.05 9.86
N ALA A 389 22.37 11.52 10.04
CA ALA A 389 22.75 10.14 9.73
C ALA A 389 21.88 9.11 10.44
N LYS A 390 21.55 9.35 11.72
CA LYS A 390 20.60 8.53 12.52
C LYS A 390 19.22 8.33 11.87
N LYS A 391 18.87 9.13 10.86
CA LYS A 391 17.60 9.04 10.10
C LYS A 391 17.74 8.34 8.74
N GLN A 392 18.94 7.87 8.38
CA GLN A 392 19.16 7.00 7.22
C GLN A 392 18.90 5.52 7.53
N ALA A 393 18.67 5.11 8.78
CA ALA A 393 18.43 3.70 9.14
C ALA A 393 17.39 3.02 8.21
N GLY A 394 17.75 1.88 7.62
CA GLY A 394 16.98 1.14 6.63
C GLY A 394 16.93 1.73 5.22
N ALA A 395 17.60 2.85 4.93
CA ALA A 395 17.64 3.47 3.62
C ALA A 395 18.65 2.79 2.67
N ALA A 396 18.31 2.73 1.38
CA ALA A 396 19.14 2.11 0.36
C ALA A 396 20.46 2.88 0.11
N ALA A 397 21.48 2.13 -0.28
CA ALA A 397 22.72 2.67 -0.86
C ALA A 397 22.50 3.22 -2.27
N SER A 398 23.42 4.07 -2.72
CA SER A 398 23.62 4.36 -4.15
C SER A 398 24.65 3.37 -4.74
N VAL A 399 25.16 3.71 -5.91
CA VAL A 399 26.31 3.13 -6.59
C VAL A 399 27.57 3.13 -5.71
N ASP A 400 27.74 4.11 -4.81
CA ASP A 400 28.81 4.17 -3.80
C ASP A 400 28.83 2.97 -2.83
N GLY A 401 27.68 2.32 -2.65
CA GLY A 401 27.50 1.12 -1.83
C GLY A 401 27.33 1.38 -0.33
N TRP A 402 27.37 2.63 0.15
CA TRP A 402 27.11 2.95 1.55
C TRP A 402 25.62 2.92 1.86
N SER A 403 25.19 1.91 2.64
CA SER A 403 23.80 1.79 3.08
C SER A 403 23.51 2.68 4.29
N GLY A 404 22.23 3.00 4.50
CA GLY A 404 21.83 3.81 5.63
C GLY A 404 22.03 3.16 6.99
N ASP A 405 22.04 1.82 7.08
CA ASP A 405 22.31 1.08 8.33
C ASP A 405 23.81 1.12 8.72
N GLU A 406 24.72 1.12 7.72
CA GLU A 406 26.16 1.29 7.95
C GLU A 406 26.49 2.72 8.36
N VAL A 407 25.93 3.72 7.67
CA VAL A 407 26.16 5.15 7.94
C VAL A 407 25.63 5.59 9.32
N VAL A 408 24.65 4.87 9.88
CA VAL A 408 24.18 5.03 11.28
C VAL A 408 25.20 4.51 12.31
N SER A 409 26.16 3.69 11.89
CA SER A 409 27.17 3.07 12.76
C SER A 409 28.49 3.86 12.85
N PHE A 410 28.63 4.96 12.09
CA PHE A 410 29.83 5.80 12.10
C PHE A 410 30.03 6.53 13.43
N SER A 411 31.28 6.64 13.90
CA SER A 411 31.67 7.40 15.09
C SER A 411 31.70 8.92 14.82
N ILE A 412 31.93 9.76 15.84
CA ILE A 412 31.94 11.22 15.64
C ILE A 412 33.19 11.67 14.86
N GLU A 413 34.32 11.01 15.11
CA GLU A 413 35.62 11.22 14.47
C GLU A 413 35.57 10.85 12.97
N MET A 414 34.86 9.78 12.62
CA MET A 414 34.51 9.47 11.22
C MET A 414 33.72 10.60 10.57
N TRP A 415 32.77 11.21 11.29
CA TRP A 415 32.00 12.36 10.80
C TRP A 415 32.81 13.65 10.72
N GLU A 416 33.90 13.81 11.48
CA GLU A 416 34.83 14.94 11.36
C GLU A 416 35.65 14.87 10.08
N ALA A 417 36.13 13.69 9.70
CA ALA A 417 36.79 13.45 8.41
C ALA A 417 35.83 13.70 7.23
N ILE A 418 34.58 13.21 7.32
CA ILE A 418 33.56 13.46 6.30
C ILE A 418 33.17 14.96 6.25
N ALA A 419 33.11 15.64 7.39
CA ALA A 419 32.89 17.08 7.44
C ALA A 419 34.06 17.84 6.79
N ALA A 420 35.31 17.42 6.99
CA ALA A 420 36.49 18.02 6.34
C ALA A 420 36.40 17.94 4.81
N MET A 421 36.08 16.75 4.28
CA MET A 421 35.85 16.57 2.84
C MET A 421 34.74 17.50 2.32
N PHE A 422 33.60 17.62 3.03
CA PHE A 422 32.53 18.52 2.62
C PHE A 422 32.88 20.02 2.76
N ARG A 423 33.79 20.41 3.67
CA ARG A 423 34.33 21.79 3.71
C ARG A 423 35.14 22.10 2.46
N ASP A 424 35.96 21.16 1.98
CA ASP A 424 36.68 21.33 0.71
C ASP A 424 35.73 21.38 -0.49
N CYS A 425 34.69 20.53 -0.49
CA CYS A 425 33.65 20.56 -1.52
C CYS A 425 32.93 21.93 -1.57
N GLU A 426 32.56 22.49 -0.40
CA GLU A 426 31.95 23.83 -0.30
C GLU A 426 32.93 24.94 -0.68
N ARG A 427 34.22 24.82 -0.33
CA ARG A 427 35.28 25.79 -0.65
C ARG A 427 35.60 25.84 -2.16
N LEU A 428 35.59 24.69 -2.83
CA LEU A 428 35.86 24.56 -4.26
C LEU A 428 34.61 24.74 -5.13
N GLY A 429 33.40 24.64 -4.56
CA GLY A 429 32.15 24.60 -5.33
C GLY A 429 31.97 23.32 -6.16
N LEU A 430 32.61 22.21 -5.76
CA LEU A 430 32.74 21.00 -6.55
C LEU A 430 32.52 19.75 -5.68
N ALA A 431 31.86 18.74 -6.23
CA ALA A 431 31.77 17.41 -5.65
C ALA A 431 32.73 16.42 -6.32
N PRO A 432 33.17 15.35 -5.61
CA PRO A 432 33.61 14.10 -6.22
C PRO A 432 32.52 13.52 -7.16
N GLU A 433 32.92 12.99 -8.31
CA GLU A 433 31.98 12.47 -9.32
C GLU A 433 31.25 11.21 -8.84
N ASP A 434 31.86 10.42 -7.95
CA ASP A 434 31.21 9.32 -7.23
C ASP A 434 30.00 9.76 -6.38
N LEU A 435 29.86 11.05 -6.02
CA LEU A 435 28.67 11.56 -5.30
C LEU A 435 27.50 11.92 -6.23
N ALA A 436 27.75 12.17 -7.52
CA ALA A 436 26.71 12.42 -8.53
C ALA A 436 26.12 11.13 -9.11
N ASN A 437 26.86 10.02 -8.99
CA ASN A 437 26.42 8.69 -9.36
C ASN A 437 25.12 8.28 -8.62
N ALA A 438 24.06 8.05 -9.40
CA ALA A 438 22.72 7.76 -8.91
C ALA A 438 22.23 6.36 -9.30
N ARG A 439 21.64 5.63 -8.36
CA ARG A 439 20.88 4.40 -8.65
C ARG A 439 19.41 4.77 -8.90
N GLN A 440 18.95 4.78 -10.15
CA GLN A 440 17.58 5.15 -10.50
C GLN A 440 16.64 3.95 -10.51
N ALA A 441 15.69 3.90 -9.57
CA ALA A 441 14.69 2.85 -9.49
C ALA A 441 13.33 3.32 -10.03
N HIS A 442 12.69 2.53 -10.89
CA HIS A 442 11.37 2.85 -11.45
C HIS A 442 10.23 2.20 -10.66
N ILE A 443 9.31 3.00 -10.14
CA ILE A 443 8.19 2.56 -9.28
C ILE A 443 6.85 2.98 -9.90
N PRO A 444 5.88 2.05 -10.10
CA PRO A 444 4.56 2.40 -10.64
C PRO A 444 3.82 3.48 -9.82
N LYS A 445 3.21 4.45 -10.51
CA LYS A 445 2.29 5.43 -9.93
C LYS A 445 1.00 4.71 -9.50
N GLU A 446 0.55 4.91 -8.26
CA GLU A 446 -0.63 4.22 -7.76
C GLU A 446 -1.90 4.62 -8.52
N GLY A 447 -2.70 3.63 -8.92
CA GLY A 447 -4.00 3.90 -9.54
C GLY A 447 -3.93 4.49 -10.95
N LYS A 448 -2.82 4.27 -11.66
CA LYS A 448 -2.78 4.41 -13.12
C LYS A 448 -3.37 3.17 -13.79
N ASP A 449 -4.03 3.44 -14.90
CA ASP A 449 -4.72 2.47 -15.74
C ASP A 449 -3.71 1.66 -16.57
N VAL A 450 -4.15 0.49 -17.04
CA VAL A 450 -3.38 -0.39 -17.92
C VAL A 450 -4.11 -0.56 -19.23
N ARG A 451 -3.36 -0.75 -20.33
CA ARG A 451 -3.91 -0.99 -21.66
C ARG A 451 -4.76 -2.27 -21.64
N GLU A 452 -6.00 -2.18 -22.11
CA GLU A 452 -6.99 -3.24 -21.90
C GLU A 452 -6.67 -4.54 -22.64
N THR A 453 -5.99 -4.45 -23.79
CA THR A 453 -5.67 -5.59 -24.67
C THR A 453 -4.64 -6.54 -24.09
N ASP A 454 -3.61 -6.02 -23.40
CA ASP A 454 -2.44 -6.79 -22.94
C ASP A 454 -2.06 -6.55 -21.47
N GLY A 455 -2.83 -5.71 -20.76
CA GLY A 455 -2.57 -5.33 -19.37
C GLY A 455 -1.31 -4.48 -19.19
N ALA A 456 -0.74 -3.92 -20.27
CA ALA A 456 0.52 -3.20 -20.21
C ALA A 456 0.39 -1.82 -19.56
N LEU A 457 1.47 -1.37 -18.92
CA LEU A 457 1.56 -0.07 -18.26
C LEU A 457 2.46 0.87 -19.08
N HIS A 458 1.94 2.04 -19.48
CA HIS A 458 2.73 3.06 -20.18
C HIS A 458 3.92 3.54 -19.31
N ALA A 459 5.09 3.74 -19.91
CA ALA A 459 6.31 4.18 -19.24
C ALA A 459 6.13 5.48 -18.42
N ALA A 460 5.30 6.43 -18.91
CA ALA A 460 4.97 7.65 -18.17
C ALA A 460 4.21 7.40 -16.86
N ALA A 461 3.62 6.21 -16.65
CA ALA A 461 3.01 5.80 -15.40
C ALA A 461 4.04 5.33 -14.34
N MET A 462 5.34 5.31 -14.66
CA MET A 462 6.41 5.04 -13.70
C MET A 462 6.93 6.34 -13.04
N ARG A 463 7.50 6.24 -11.83
CA ARG A 463 8.29 7.29 -11.16
C ARG A 463 9.78 6.93 -11.17
N PRO A 464 10.68 7.77 -11.68
CA PRO A 464 12.12 7.58 -11.60
C PRO A 464 12.65 8.13 -10.27
N ILE A 465 13.04 7.26 -9.34
CA ILE A 465 13.59 7.67 -8.04
C ILE A 465 15.12 7.60 -8.09
N ALA A 466 15.77 8.76 -8.11
CA ALA A 466 17.23 8.89 -8.18
C ALA A 466 17.85 8.80 -6.78
N VAL A 467 18.37 7.62 -6.43
CA VAL A 467 19.03 7.39 -5.14
C VAL A 467 20.50 7.78 -5.26
N LEU A 468 20.86 8.99 -4.80
CA LEU A 468 22.24 9.48 -4.63
C LEU A 468 22.91 8.92 -3.37
N SER A 469 24.24 9.08 -3.25
CA SER A 469 25.07 8.63 -2.11
C SER A 469 24.43 8.94 -0.74
N ALA A 470 24.51 7.98 0.19
CA ALA A 470 24.02 8.18 1.55
C ALA A 470 24.71 9.37 2.26
N LEU A 471 25.99 9.60 1.99
CA LEU A 471 26.78 10.69 2.59
C LEU A 471 26.31 12.06 2.06
N ARG A 472 26.10 12.19 0.74
CA ARG A 472 25.47 13.38 0.12
C ARG A 472 24.09 13.67 0.72
N ARG A 473 23.25 12.64 0.92
CA ARG A 473 21.92 12.78 1.55
C ARG A 473 21.98 13.22 3.02
N VAL A 474 23.03 12.86 3.76
CA VAL A 474 23.26 13.32 5.14
C VAL A 474 23.72 14.78 5.15
N TRP A 475 24.76 15.14 4.38
CA TRP A 475 25.22 16.53 4.26
C TRP A 475 24.08 17.47 3.85
N GLY A 476 23.32 17.13 2.82
CA GLY A 476 22.22 17.97 2.33
C GLY A 476 21.12 18.18 3.37
N ARG A 477 20.84 17.17 4.21
CA ARG A 477 19.88 17.29 5.33
C ARG A 477 20.43 18.09 6.50
N ALA A 478 21.73 17.98 6.78
CA ALA A 478 22.39 18.72 7.85
C ALA A 478 22.47 20.20 7.49
N ARG A 479 22.96 20.55 6.29
CA ARG A 479 23.02 21.94 5.80
C ARG A 479 21.63 22.60 5.78
N LEU A 480 20.59 21.94 5.26
CA LEU A 480 19.20 22.43 5.29
C LEU A 480 18.58 22.57 6.70
N ARG A 481 19.29 22.18 7.76
CA ARG A 481 18.84 22.22 9.17
C ARG A 481 19.76 23.04 10.07
N ASN A 482 20.86 23.53 9.52
CA ASN A 482 21.76 24.49 10.15
C ASN A 482 21.04 25.85 10.30
N SER A 483 21.47 26.67 11.26
CA SER A 483 20.89 27.99 11.56
C SER A 483 20.84 28.89 10.34
N ASP A 484 21.96 28.97 9.63
CA ASP A 484 22.23 30.05 8.67
C ASP A 484 21.42 29.82 7.39
N THR A 485 21.26 28.56 6.99
CA THR A 485 20.36 28.15 5.91
C THR A 485 18.88 28.28 6.31
N ALA A 486 18.53 28.16 7.59
CA ALA A 486 17.15 28.40 8.04
C ALA A 486 16.79 29.89 8.03
N GLU A 487 17.69 30.76 8.50
CA GLU A 487 17.55 32.22 8.41
C GLU A 487 17.52 32.68 6.94
N TRP A 488 18.39 32.12 6.10
CA TRP A 488 18.36 32.34 4.65
C TRP A 488 16.98 32.05 4.04
N LEU A 489 16.41 30.87 4.32
CA LEU A 489 15.07 30.50 3.87
C LEU A 489 14.03 31.50 4.39
N GLU A 490 14.04 31.84 5.67
CA GLU A 490 13.06 32.76 6.27
C GLU A 490 13.16 34.19 5.68
N SER A 491 14.33 34.60 5.20
CA SER A 491 14.55 35.92 4.55
C SER A 491 13.86 36.11 3.18
N TRP A 492 13.32 35.05 2.56
CA TRP A 492 12.60 35.15 1.28
C TRP A 492 11.38 34.23 1.13
N LEU A 493 11.25 33.18 1.94
CA LEU A 493 10.23 32.13 1.78
C LEU A 493 8.81 32.65 2.12
N ARG A 494 8.16 33.20 1.09
CA ARG A 494 6.78 32.91 0.68
C ARG A 494 5.87 32.19 1.70
N PRO A 495 5.00 32.83 2.54
CA PRO A 495 4.02 32.10 3.35
C PRO A 495 3.06 31.20 2.53
N GLU A 496 2.84 31.56 1.27
CA GLU A 496 2.06 30.79 0.27
C GLU A 496 2.78 29.50 -0.15
N ILE A 497 4.12 29.48 -0.05
CA ILE A 497 4.96 28.29 -0.27
C ILE A 497 4.87 27.42 0.99
N CYS A 498 3.89 26.52 0.97
CA CYS A 498 3.58 25.59 2.03
C CYS A 498 4.38 24.27 1.92
N GLY A 499 4.60 23.79 0.69
CA GLY A 499 5.26 22.52 0.43
C GLY A 499 6.71 22.51 0.90
N GLY A 500 7.11 21.45 1.61
CA GLY A 500 8.47 21.29 2.14
C GLY A 500 8.82 22.19 3.33
N ARG A 501 8.00 23.19 3.67
CA ARG A 501 8.25 24.13 4.77
C ARG A 501 8.15 23.47 6.14
N ARG A 502 9.07 23.82 7.05
CA ARG A 502 9.07 23.32 8.44
C ARG A 502 7.77 23.71 9.15
N ASN A 503 7.19 22.75 9.88
CA ASN A 503 5.94 22.89 10.66
C ASN A 503 4.66 23.21 9.84
N VAL A 504 4.71 23.13 8.50
CA VAL A 504 3.52 23.22 7.64
C VAL A 504 3.15 21.83 7.12
N ASP A 505 1.86 21.53 7.06
CA ASP A 505 1.33 20.29 6.50
C ASP A 505 0.19 20.58 5.52
N ALA A 506 -0.03 19.64 4.59
CA ALA A 506 -0.99 19.75 3.50
C ALA A 506 -2.41 20.16 3.95
N LEU A 507 -2.93 19.64 5.06
CA LEU A 507 -4.30 19.96 5.49
C LEU A 507 -4.38 21.41 6.01
N SER A 508 -3.36 21.87 6.74
CA SER A 508 -3.25 23.28 7.16
C SER A 508 -3.01 24.26 6.00
N SER A 509 -2.68 23.76 4.81
CA SER A 509 -2.59 24.52 3.57
C SER A 509 -3.92 24.53 2.82
N VAL A 510 -4.57 23.37 2.66
CA VAL A 510 -5.89 23.26 2.02
C VAL A 510 -6.93 24.14 2.73
N ILE A 511 -6.93 24.24 4.06
CA ILE A 511 -7.86 25.12 4.79
C ILE A 511 -7.82 26.57 4.30
N GLN A 512 -6.67 27.10 3.87
CA GLN A 512 -6.58 28.48 3.34
C GLN A 512 -7.43 28.68 2.07
N LEU A 513 -7.57 27.64 1.24
CA LEU A 513 -8.45 27.64 0.07
C LEU A 513 -9.89 27.26 0.43
N LEU A 514 -10.13 26.54 1.54
CA LEU A 514 -11.49 26.29 2.03
C LEU A 514 -12.10 27.53 2.69
N GLU A 515 -11.29 28.36 3.38
CA GLU A 515 -11.66 29.69 3.83
C GLU A 515 -12.10 30.55 2.63
N ALA A 516 -11.31 30.59 1.56
CA ALA A 516 -11.66 31.28 0.32
C ALA A 516 -12.90 30.69 -0.37
N ALA A 517 -13.10 29.36 -0.34
CA ALA A 517 -14.31 28.74 -0.86
C ALA A 517 -15.57 29.20 -0.10
N CYS A 518 -15.52 29.20 1.24
CA CYS A 518 -16.60 29.71 2.09
C CYS A 518 -16.85 31.22 1.85
N ASP A 519 -15.80 31.99 1.59
CA ASP A 519 -15.80 33.39 1.15
C ASP A 519 -16.32 33.57 -0.30
N ASN A 520 -16.91 32.53 -0.89
CA ASN A 520 -17.56 32.52 -2.20
C ASN A 520 -16.63 32.93 -3.36
N LYS A 521 -15.35 32.58 -3.27
CA LYS A 521 -14.35 32.78 -4.32
C LYS A 521 -14.28 31.62 -5.30
N PHE A 522 -13.92 31.93 -6.54
CA PHE A 522 -13.68 30.98 -7.62
C PHE A 522 -12.25 30.43 -7.52
N ILE A 523 -12.12 29.10 -7.53
CA ILE A 523 -10.85 28.40 -7.27
C ILE A 523 -10.37 27.68 -8.52
N ALA A 524 -9.06 27.69 -8.74
CA ALA A 524 -8.39 26.83 -9.71
C ALA A 524 -7.32 25.95 -9.04
N THR A 525 -7.10 24.76 -9.61
CA THR A 525 -6.04 23.82 -9.20
C THR A 525 -5.28 23.30 -10.42
N PHE A 526 -3.96 23.47 -10.44
CA PHE A 526 -3.06 23.18 -11.55
C PHE A 526 -1.92 22.26 -11.07
N ASP A 527 -1.42 21.40 -11.97
CA ASP A 527 -0.32 20.46 -11.72
C ASP A 527 0.69 20.49 -12.88
N TYR A 528 1.93 20.10 -12.62
CA TYR A 528 2.97 20.00 -13.64
C TYR A 528 3.17 18.55 -14.13
N SER A 529 3.43 18.42 -15.43
CA SER A 529 3.90 17.18 -16.02
C SER A 529 5.38 16.97 -15.69
N LEU A 530 5.67 16.11 -14.70
CA LEU A 530 7.03 15.69 -14.33
C LEU A 530 7.92 16.85 -13.83
N ALA A 531 7.39 17.66 -12.90
CA ALA A 531 7.97 18.94 -12.47
C ALA A 531 9.49 18.92 -12.18
N PHE A 532 9.95 17.99 -11.33
CA PHE A 532 11.37 17.85 -10.99
C PHE A 532 12.25 17.48 -12.20
N ASP A 533 11.72 16.68 -13.12
CA ASP A 533 12.45 16.28 -14.32
C ASP A 533 12.53 17.45 -15.33
N PHE A 534 11.51 18.31 -15.40
CA PHE A 534 11.51 19.50 -16.25
C PHE A 534 12.23 20.73 -15.65
N THR A 535 12.50 20.76 -14.35
CA THR A 535 13.17 21.90 -13.69
C THR A 535 14.68 21.93 -13.99
N SER A 536 15.17 23.05 -14.52
CA SER A 536 16.59 23.27 -14.86
C SER A 536 17.47 23.47 -13.60
N PRO A 537 18.55 22.68 -13.42
CA PRO A 537 19.52 22.89 -12.35
C PRO A 537 20.19 24.27 -12.36
N LYS A 538 20.63 24.75 -13.54
CA LYS A 538 21.26 26.07 -13.70
C LYS A 538 20.37 27.20 -13.19
N LEU A 539 19.11 27.20 -13.65
CA LEU A 539 18.12 28.20 -13.24
C LEU A 539 17.93 28.21 -11.72
N ALA A 540 17.84 27.05 -11.08
CA ALA A 540 17.72 26.98 -9.62
C ALA A 540 18.96 27.50 -8.88
N ALA A 541 20.17 27.19 -9.37
CA ALA A 541 21.42 27.65 -8.76
C ALA A 541 21.62 29.18 -8.90
N GLU A 542 21.35 29.74 -10.07
CA GLU A 542 21.41 31.19 -10.30
C GLU A 542 20.46 31.96 -9.36
N ILE A 543 19.24 31.45 -9.16
CA ILE A 543 18.29 32.09 -8.24
C ILE A 543 18.73 31.88 -6.77
N PHE A 544 19.32 30.73 -6.40
CA PHE A 544 19.89 30.55 -5.06
C PHE A 544 20.95 31.63 -4.76
N GLU A 545 21.87 31.87 -5.69
CA GLU A 545 22.85 32.95 -5.58
C GLU A 545 22.20 34.34 -5.57
N TRP A 546 21.19 34.58 -6.42
CA TRP A 546 20.46 35.86 -6.44
C TRP A 546 19.79 36.16 -5.10
N LEU A 547 19.34 35.12 -4.41
CA LEU A 547 18.80 35.16 -3.05
C LEU A 547 19.87 35.17 -1.95
N GLY A 548 21.16 35.27 -2.29
CA GLY A 548 22.26 35.47 -1.33
C GLY A 548 22.84 34.17 -0.73
N MET A 549 22.57 33.01 -1.33
CA MET A 549 23.25 31.77 -0.96
C MET A 549 24.77 31.88 -1.23
N PRO A 550 25.66 31.32 -0.38
CA PRO A 550 27.10 31.32 -0.66
C PRO A 550 27.41 30.58 -1.96
N ILE A 551 28.18 31.20 -2.86
CA ILE A 551 28.49 30.67 -4.20
C ILE A 551 29.08 29.24 -4.17
N GLY A 552 29.98 28.97 -3.22
CA GLY A 552 30.57 27.64 -3.05
C GLY A 552 29.54 26.55 -2.67
N ALA A 553 28.50 26.90 -1.91
CA ALA A 553 27.42 25.96 -1.59
C ALA A 553 26.45 25.79 -2.77
N ALA A 554 26.17 26.85 -3.54
CA ALA A 554 25.36 26.79 -4.75
C ALA A 554 26.03 25.94 -5.83
N ASN A 555 27.31 26.18 -6.12
CA ASN A 555 28.11 25.41 -7.09
C ASN A 555 28.32 23.95 -6.66
N LEU A 556 28.46 23.67 -5.36
CA LEU A 556 28.48 22.28 -4.87
C LEU A 556 27.16 21.54 -5.12
N ILE A 557 26.03 22.23 -5.10
CA ILE A 557 24.73 21.63 -5.44
C ILE A 557 24.62 21.46 -6.96
N LEU A 558 24.95 22.51 -7.73
CA LEU A 558 24.89 22.50 -9.19
C LEU A 558 25.79 21.43 -9.81
N SER A 559 27.05 21.32 -9.37
CA SER A 559 28.01 20.33 -9.90
C SER A 559 27.52 18.89 -9.77
N VAL A 560 26.79 18.55 -8.69
CA VAL A 560 26.13 17.23 -8.52
C VAL A 560 24.91 17.08 -9.43
N TRP A 561 24.18 18.16 -9.71
CA TRP A 561 23.00 18.14 -10.58
C TRP A 561 23.32 18.18 -12.08
N GLU A 562 24.52 18.62 -12.46
CA GLU A 562 24.96 18.67 -13.87
C GLU A 562 25.79 17.44 -14.30
N SER A 563 26.18 16.57 -13.37
CA SER A 563 27.01 15.38 -13.65
C SER A 563 26.36 14.05 -13.22
N GLN A 564 25.02 13.95 -13.30
CA GLN A 564 24.31 12.78 -12.80
C GLN A 564 24.41 11.58 -13.74
N THR A 565 25.41 10.74 -13.52
CA THR A 565 25.48 9.37 -14.06
C THR A 565 24.39 8.51 -13.43
N ARG A 566 23.30 8.22 -14.16
CA ARG A 566 22.13 7.48 -13.66
C ARG A 566 22.14 6.02 -14.11
N VAL A 567 22.35 5.09 -13.17
CA VAL A 567 22.20 3.63 -13.42
C VAL A 567 20.74 3.23 -13.22
N LEU A 568 20.04 2.98 -14.33
CA LEU A 568 18.63 2.55 -14.32
C LEU A 568 18.47 1.10 -13.84
N GLN A 569 17.51 0.86 -12.96
CA GLN A 569 17.18 -0.45 -12.41
C GLN A 569 15.69 -0.75 -12.39
N TYR A 570 15.34 -1.99 -12.71
CA TYR A 570 13.98 -2.54 -12.62
C TYR A 570 14.01 -4.03 -12.28
N ALA A 571 13.03 -4.51 -11.48
CA ALA A 571 12.89 -5.89 -11.01
C ALA A 571 14.11 -6.59 -10.35
N GLY A 572 15.22 -5.88 -10.11
CA GLY A 572 16.49 -6.44 -9.59
C GLY A 572 17.62 -6.52 -10.63
N GLU A 573 17.33 -6.13 -11.87
CA GLU A 573 18.26 -6.02 -12.99
C GLU A 573 18.62 -4.54 -13.21
N ALA A 574 19.68 -4.28 -14.00
CA ALA A 574 20.20 -2.95 -14.27
C ALA A 574 20.57 -2.80 -15.76
N ASN A 575 20.39 -1.60 -16.31
CA ASN A 575 21.03 -1.23 -17.57
C ASN A 575 22.55 -1.12 -17.35
N THR A 576 23.36 -1.73 -18.22
CA THR A 576 24.83 -1.65 -18.21
C THR A 576 25.35 -0.29 -18.65
N ASN A 577 24.52 0.46 -19.38
CA ASN A 577 24.86 1.76 -19.91
C ASN A 577 24.19 2.81 -18.99
N PRO A 578 24.95 3.56 -18.17
CA PRO A 578 24.38 4.66 -17.40
C PRO A 578 23.91 5.79 -18.32
N GLU A 579 22.91 6.55 -17.87
CA GLU A 579 22.39 7.70 -18.59
C GLU A 579 22.89 9.00 -17.95
N GLU A 580 23.56 9.85 -18.72
CA GLU A 580 24.05 11.15 -18.24
C GLU A 580 22.93 12.20 -18.25
N VAL A 581 22.64 12.79 -17.08
CA VAL A 581 21.50 13.70 -16.91
C VAL A 581 21.93 15.02 -16.25
N ASN A 582 22.00 16.08 -17.05
CA ASN A 582 22.41 17.43 -16.62
C ASN A 582 21.27 18.46 -16.62
N THR A 583 20.09 18.12 -17.15
CA THR A 583 18.95 19.06 -17.30
C THR A 583 17.87 18.93 -16.23
N SER A 584 17.93 17.94 -15.33
CA SER A 584 16.79 17.52 -14.49
C SER A 584 17.18 17.36 -13.02
N LEU A 585 16.35 17.81 -12.08
CA LEU A 585 16.63 17.64 -10.65
C LEU A 585 16.55 16.16 -10.21
N PRO A 586 17.47 15.67 -9.35
CA PRO A 586 17.43 14.30 -8.85
C PRO A 586 16.29 14.08 -7.83
N GLN A 587 15.30 13.27 -8.20
CA GLN A 587 14.17 12.87 -7.34
C GLN A 587 14.65 12.00 -6.14
N GLY A 588 15.18 12.66 -5.11
CA GLY A 588 15.76 12.05 -3.93
C GLY A 588 16.75 12.93 -3.16
N ASP A 589 17.31 13.98 -3.78
CA ASP A 589 18.19 14.93 -3.08
C ASP A 589 17.38 15.91 -2.20
N PRO A 590 17.86 16.27 -1.00
CA PRO A 590 17.16 17.22 -0.13
C PRO A 590 16.94 18.62 -0.74
N TRP A 591 17.87 19.10 -1.58
CA TRP A 591 17.84 20.46 -2.11
C TRP A 591 16.91 20.63 -3.31
N SER A 592 16.60 19.56 -4.04
CA SER A 592 15.72 19.64 -5.21
C SER A 592 14.31 20.12 -4.84
N LEU A 593 13.88 19.86 -3.60
CA LEU A 593 12.63 20.39 -3.03
C LEU A 593 12.66 21.91 -2.86
N ILE A 594 13.82 22.48 -2.49
CA ILE A 594 14.02 23.91 -2.32
C ILE A 594 14.21 24.59 -3.68
N ALA A 595 14.87 23.95 -4.63
CA ALA A 595 14.96 24.42 -6.01
C ALA A 595 13.58 24.62 -6.66
N MET A 596 12.65 23.68 -6.48
CA MET A 596 11.26 23.85 -6.94
C MET A 596 10.59 25.08 -6.32
N ALA A 597 10.71 25.24 -4.99
CA ALA A 597 10.16 26.40 -4.27
C ALA A 597 10.77 27.74 -4.73
N VAL A 598 12.06 27.75 -5.09
CA VAL A 598 12.78 28.94 -5.58
C VAL A 598 12.44 29.27 -7.03
N VAL A 599 12.33 28.29 -7.92
CA VAL A 599 11.91 28.50 -9.31
C VAL A 599 10.47 29.03 -9.37
N LEU A 600 9.58 28.50 -8.53
CA LEU A 600 8.18 28.96 -8.45
C LEU A 600 7.99 30.25 -7.63
N LEU A 601 9.05 30.79 -7.00
CA LEU A 601 9.03 32.12 -6.37
C LEU A 601 8.84 33.23 -7.41
N LEU A 602 9.33 33.03 -8.64
CA LEU A 602 9.26 34.03 -9.71
C LEU A 602 7.80 34.33 -10.15
N PRO A 603 7.00 33.37 -10.62
CA PRO A 603 5.59 33.61 -10.93
C PRO A 603 4.80 34.06 -9.69
N LEU A 604 5.11 33.52 -8.51
CA LEU A 604 4.44 33.92 -7.27
C LEU A 604 4.59 35.41 -6.97
N LEU A 605 5.79 35.98 -7.16
CA LEU A 605 6.07 37.39 -6.86
C LEU A 605 5.67 38.35 -7.97
N ASP A 606 5.78 37.95 -9.24
CA ASP A 606 5.35 38.76 -10.38
C ASP A 606 3.82 38.88 -10.41
N LEU A 607 3.11 37.76 -10.31
CA LEU A 607 1.64 37.75 -10.32
C LEU A 607 1.03 38.39 -9.07
N ARG A 608 1.73 38.37 -7.92
CA ARG A 608 1.36 39.11 -6.71
C ARG A 608 1.38 40.64 -6.85
N ARG A 609 1.96 41.18 -7.93
CA ARG A 609 1.92 42.60 -8.27
C ARG A 609 0.84 42.95 -9.30
N GLY A 610 0.12 41.96 -9.81
CA GLY A 610 -1.02 42.17 -10.71
C GLY A 610 -2.23 42.78 -9.98
N PRO A 611 -3.22 43.31 -10.73
CA PRO A 611 -4.45 43.86 -10.15
C PRO A 611 -5.42 42.79 -9.62
N GLU A 612 -5.17 41.51 -9.91
CA GLU A 612 -6.05 40.38 -9.58
C GLU A 612 -5.92 40.00 -8.10
N THR A 613 -6.91 40.34 -7.28
CA THR A 613 -6.95 40.01 -5.84
C THR A 613 -7.12 38.51 -5.60
N THR A 614 -5.99 37.81 -5.59
CA THR A 614 -5.92 36.34 -5.64
C THR A 614 -5.16 35.75 -4.44
N ASP A 615 -5.83 34.86 -3.71
CA ASP A 615 -5.27 34.04 -2.65
C ASP A 615 -4.51 32.85 -3.28
N ILE A 616 -3.22 32.67 -2.98
CA ILE A 616 -2.35 31.68 -3.66
C ILE A 616 -1.84 30.65 -2.65
N MET A 617 -1.79 29.37 -3.05
CA MET A 617 -1.24 28.27 -2.28
C MET A 617 -0.35 27.37 -3.17
N LEU A 618 0.89 27.15 -2.74
CA LEU A 618 1.87 26.31 -3.45
C LEU A 618 2.33 25.18 -2.54
N TYR A 619 2.09 23.93 -2.94
CA TYR A 619 2.53 22.75 -2.21
C TYR A 619 3.54 21.96 -3.05
N VAL A 620 4.76 22.47 -3.11
CA VAL A 620 5.81 22.01 -4.03
C VAL A 620 5.39 22.35 -5.46
N ASP A 621 5.02 21.37 -6.28
CA ASP A 621 4.59 21.50 -7.67
C ASP A 621 3.05 21.54 -7.83
N ASP A 622 2.28 21.08 -6.82
CA ASP A 622 0.82 21.28 -6.74
C ASP A 622 0.51 22.78 -6.51
N ARG A 623 -0.23 23.39 -7.44
CA ARG A 623 -0.60 24.82 -7.45
C ARG A 623 -2.10 25.00 -7.29
N ALA A 624 -2.52 25.95 -6.48
CA ALA A 624 -3.93 26.34 -6.40
C ALA A 624 -4.09 27.81 -5.98
N TRP A 625 -5.18 28.44 -6.43
CA TRP A 625 -5.49 29.82 -6.08
C TRP A 625 -7.00 30.09 -6.07
N ALA A 626 -7.41 31.18 -5.44
CA ALA A 626 -8.79 31.64 -5.37
C ALA A 626 -8.91 33.14 -5.69
N SER A 627 -9.89 33.52 -6.51
CA SER A 627 -10.14 34.90 -6.96
C SER A 627 -11.63 35.24 -6.83
N THR A 628 -11.98 36.53 -6.76
CA THR A 628 -13.37 36.98 -6.52
C THR A 628 -14.35 36.66 -7.66
N ASN A 629 -13.85 36.42 -8.88
CA ASN A 629 -14.65 36.13 -10.07
C ASN A 629 -13.94 35.12 -10.99
N ALA A 630 -14.67 34.52 -11.92
CA ALA A 630 -14.16 33.50 -12.83
C ALA A 630 -13.15 34.05 -13.86
N SER A 631 -13.30 35.30 -14.30
CA SER A 631 -12.39 35.96 -15.26
C SER A 631 -10.98 36.02 -14.68
N ASP A 632 -10.81 36.66 -13.53
CA ASP A 632 -9.50 36.82 -12.89
C ASP A 632 -8.88 35.48 -12.52
N CYS A 633 -9.69 34.51 -12.06
CA CYS A 633 -9.26 33.15 -11.79
C CYS A 633 -8.62 32.47 -13.02
N MET A 634 -9.19 32.68 -14.22
CA MET A 634 -8.64 32.20 -15.49
C MET A 634 -7.49 33.06 -16.03
N ASN A 635 -7.54 34.39 -15.85
CA ASN A 635 -6.50 35.31 -16.30
C ASN A 635 -5.18 35.04 -15.57
N PHE A 636 -5.24 34.85 -14.26
CA PHE A 636 -4.12 34.42 -13.43
C PHE A 636 -3.53 33.08 -13.91
N GLY A 637 -4.40 32.10 -14.22
CA GLY A 637 -3.99 30.79 -14.77
C GLY A 637 -3.30 30.87 -16.12
N ARG A 638 -3.74 31.76 -17.02
CA ARG A 638 -3.08 32.02 -18.32
C ARG A 638 -1.68 32.59 -18.11
N LYS A 639 -1.54 33.63 -17.28
CA LYS A 639 -0.23 34.22 -16.96
C LYS A 639 0.72 33.24 -16.27
N TRP A 640 0.19 32.29 -15.48
CA TRP A 640 1.01 31.21 -14.89
C TRP A 640 1.50 30.22 -15.95
N LYS A 641 0.68 29.89 -16.97
CA LYS A 641 1.09 29.05 -18.11
C LYS A 641 2.21 29.72 -18.94
N ASP A 642 2.13 31.04 -19.15
CA ASP A 642 3.19 31.83 -19.80
C ASP A 642 4.50 31.75 -19.00
N TRP A 643 4.43 31.96 -17.68
CA TRP A 643 5.57 31.83 -16.78
C TRP A 643 6.16 30.41 -16.79
N SER A 644 5.32 29.38 -16.79
CA SER A 644 5.77 27.99 -16.81
C SER A 644 6.56 27.66 -18.08
N SER A 645 6.09 28.17 -19.22
CA SER A 645 6.78 28.07 -20.51
C SER A 645 8.17 28.72 -20.46
N ARG A 646 8.28 29.94 -19.89
CA ARG A 646 9.57 30.65 -19.70
C ARG A 646 10.55 29.91 -18.79
N LEU A 647 10.05 29.19 -17.78
CA LEU A 647 10.86 28.42 -16.83
C LEU A 647 11.21 27.01 -17.34
N GLY A 648 10.73 26.62 -18.53
CA GLY A 648 10.92 25.28 -19.11
C GLY A 648 10.07 24.19 -18.44
N LEU A 649 9.03 24.57 -17.70
CA LEU A 649 8.13 23.66 -16.97
C LEU A 649 6.93 23.27 -17.83
N LYS A 650 6.65 21.96 -17.93
CA LYS A 650 5.54 21.44 -18.72
C LYS A 650 4.25 21.32 -17.89
N GLU A 651 3.18 21.96 -18.34
CA GLU A 651 1.85 21.94 -17.70
C GLU A 651 1.14 20.58 -17.79
N ASN A 652 0.05 20.40 -17.03
CA ASN A 652 -0.77 19.19 -17.01
C ASN A 652 -2.28 19.49 -17.16
N GLU A 653 -2.69 19.90 -18.35
CA GLU A 653 -4.07 20.30 -18.69
C GLU A 653 -5.15 19.26 -18.36
N ALA A 654 -4.80 17.97 -18.35
CA ALA A 654 -5.74 16.91 -17.95
C ALA A 654 -6.18 17.04 -16.47
N LYS A 655 -5.26 17.53 -15.62
CA LYS A 655 -5.48 17.77 -14.18
C LYS A 655 -5.93 19.19 -13.84
N GLU A 656 -5.87 20.14 -14.76
CA GLU A 656 -6.42 21.48 -14.58
C GLU A 656 -7.90 21.40 -14.19
N LYS A 657 -8.26 21.98 -13.05
CA LYS A 657 -9.65 22.06 -12.58
C LYS A 657 -10.02 23.44 -12.07
N TYR A 658 -11.26 23.83 -12.31
CA TYR A 658 -11.92 25.03 -11.83
C TYR A 658 -13.12 24.65 -10.97
N TYR A 659 -13.36 25.39 -9.89
CA TYR A 659 -14.35 25.06 -8.85
C TYR A 659 -14.94 26.33 -8.21
N HIS A 660 -16.18 26.22 -7.74
CA HIS A 660 -16.84 27.18 -6.87
C HIS A 660 -17.86 26.42 -6.00
N GLN A 661 -18.12 26.88 -4.77
CA GLN A 661 -18.96 26.15 -3.79
C GLN A 661 -20.42 25.95 -4.26
N ASN A 662 -20.96 26.91 -5.01
CA ASN A 662 -22.13 26.72 -5.86
C ASN A 662 -21.67 26.24 -7.24
N TYR A 663 -21.90 24.94 -7.53
CA TYR A 663 -21.47 24.30 -8.77
C TYR A 663 -22.26 24.75 -10.01
N ALA A 664 -23.52 25.20 -9.86
CA ALA A 664 -24.28 25.75 -10.99
C ALA A 664 -23.68 27.09 -11.44
N LEU A 665 -23.34 27.97 -10.49
CA LEU A 665 -22.61 29.20 -10.76
C LEU A 665 -21.20 28.92 -11.34
N ALA A 666 -20.54 27.84 -10.90
CA ALA A 666 -19.27 27.41 -11.47
C ALA A 666 -19.38 27.10 -12.97
N ILE A 667 -20.42 26.35 -13.37
CA ILE A 667 -20.67 26.03 -14.79
C ILE A 667 -20.96 27.30 -15.58
N GLU A 668 -21.83 28.17 -15.07
CA GLU A 668 -22.24 29.40 -15.78
C GLU A 668 -21.08 30.38 -15.96
N GLU A 669 -20.41 30.78 -14.88
CA GLU A 669 -19.38 31.83 -14.93
C GLU A 669 -18.12 31.37 -15.66
N PHE A 670 -17.62 30.16 -15.40
CA PHE A 670 -16.45 29.68 -16.13
C PHE A 670 -16.76 29.41 -17.61
N ALA A 671 -17.99 29.06 -17.99
CA ALA A 671 -18.37 28.98 -19.41
C ALA A 671 -18.40 30.36 -20.09
N LYS A 672 -18.89 31.41 -19.41
CA LYS A 672 -18.89 32.80 -19.93
C LYS A 672 -17.48 33.29 -20.27
N VAL A 673 -16.47 32.89 -19.49
CA VAL A 673 -15.05 33.24 -19.72
C VAL A 673 -14.25 32.19 -20.50
N GLY A 674 -14.92 31.19 -21.09
CA GLY A 674 -14.33 30.25 -22.06
C GLY A 674 -13.60 29.04 -21.49
N ALA A 675 -13.85 28.65 -20.23
CA ALA A 675 -13.29 27.42 -19.68
C ALA A 675 -13.83 26.17 -20.41
N PRO A 676 -12.98 25.19 -20.76
CA PRO A 676 -13.45 23.90 -21.26
C PRO A 676 -14.35 23.19 -20.22
N PRO A 677 -15.55 22.70 -20.57
CA PRO A 677 -16.44 22.06 -19.59
C PRO A 677 -15.80 20.88 -18.81
N LYS A 678 -14.80 20.21 -19.39
CA LYS A 678 -14.01 19.13 -18.76
C LYS A 678 -13.05 19.57 -17.64
N THR A 679 -12.81 20.88 -17.47
CA THR A 679 -12.02 21.42 -16.36
C THR A 679 -12.90 21.95 -15.22
N ILE A 680 -14.15 22.31 -15.47
CA ILE A 680 -15.09 22.69 -14.41
C ILE A 680 -15.48 21.44 -13.59
N SER A 681 -15.38 21.51 -12.26
CA SER A 681 -15.64 20.38 -11.37
C SER A 681 -16.34 20.81 -10.09
N GLY A 682 -17.36 20.06 -9.66
CA GLY A 682 -18.01 20.26 -8.37
C GLY A 682 -17.30 19.60 -7.18
N ALA A 683 -16.27 18.79 -7.44
CA ALA A 683 -15.53 18.06 -6.41
C ALA A 683 -14.08 17.73 -6.86
N PRO A 684 -13.22 18.73 -7.15
CA PRO A 684 -11.82 18.49 -7.44
C PRO A 684 -11.08 17.94 -6.22
N ALA A 685 -9.90 17.37 -6.46
CA ALA A 685 -9.07 16.78 -5.43
C ALA A 685 -7.78 17.56 -5.25
N LEU A 686 -7.55 18.06 -4.04
CA LEU A 686 -6.39 18.88 -3.67
C LEU A 686 -5.66 18.25 -2.49
N LEU A 687 -4.40 17.87 -2.69
CA LEU A 687 -3.54 17.21 -1.68
C LEU A 687 -4.16 15.99 -0.96
N GLY A 688 -5.10 15.30 -1.62
CA GLY A 688 -5.82 14.14 -1.09
C GLY A 688 -7.06 14.47 -0.23
N VAL A 689 -7.47 15.74 -0.20
CA VAL A 689 -8.81 16.20 0.19
C VAL A 689 -9.66 16.26 -1.09
N GLU A 690 -10.85 15.68 -1.08
CA GLU A 690 -11.81 15.79 -2.18
C GLU A 690 -12.84 16.87 -1.79
N LEU A 691 -12.87 18.00 -2.51
CA LEU A 691 -13.77 19.12 -2.21
C LEU A 691 -15.25 18.72 -2.34
N ALA A 692 -16.15 19.52 -1.77
CA ALA A 692 -17.60 19.30 -1.83
C ALA A 692 -18.32 20.64 -2.02
N PRO A 693 -19.35 20.71 -2.88
CA PRO A 693 -20.17 21.91 -3.02
C PRO A 693 -21.06 22.08 -1.77
N GLU A 694 -21.68 23.24 -1.63
CA GLU A 694 -22.56 23.55 -0.48
C GLU A 694 -23.75 22.58 -0.35
N THR A 695 -24.24 22.02 -1.45
CA THR A 695 -25.27 20.97 -1.47
C THR A 695 -24.79 19.60 -0.98
N GLY A 696 -23.52 19.46 -0.60
CA GLY A 696 -22.88 18.19 -0.29
C GLY A 696 -22.65 17.31 -1.53
N ARG A 697 -22.04 16.13 -1.31
CA ARG A 697 -21.78 15.14 -2.36
C ARG A 697 -21.79 13.71 -1.80
N PRO A 698 -22.01 12.68 -2.63
CA PRO A 698 -21.68 11.30 -2.25
C PRO A 698 -20.17 11.09 -2.10
N PHE A 699 -19.77 9.99 -1.45
CA PHE A 699 -18.36 9.60 -1.36
C PHE A 699 -17.77 9.27 -2.73
N THR A 700 -16.56 9.75 -3.01
CA THR A 700 -15.85 9.44 -4.25
C THR A 700 -15.31 8.01 -4.23
N ASP A 701 -15.05 7.42 -5.40
CA ASP A 701 -14.48 6.07 -5.46
C ASP A 701 -13.05 5.99 -4.91
N LYS A 702 -12.33 7.12 -4.89
CA LYS A 702 -11.05 7.24 -4.17
C LYS A 702 -11.25 7.10 -2.66
N GLU A 703 -12.27 7.73 -2.08
CA GLU A 703 -12.59 7.62 -0.65
C GLU A 703 -13.01 6.19 -0.27
N LYS A 704 -13.82 5.53 -1.11
CA LYS A 704 -14.18 4.11 -0.94
C LYS A 704 -12.93 3.22 -1.00
N LYS A 705 -12.12 3.36 -2.06
CA LYS A 705 -10.86 2.61 -2.28
C LYS A 705 -9.83 2.86 -1.17
N LYS A 706 -9.77 4.07 -0.62
CA LYS A 706 -8.97 4.46 0.57
C LYS A 706 -9.38 3.65 1.81
N LEU A 707 -10.68 3.56 2.09
CA LEU A 707 -11.24 2.79 3.22
C LEU A 707 -11.06 1.28 3.05
N ASP A 708 -11.33 0.72 1.87
CA ASP A 708 -11.18 -0.71 1.62
C ASP A 708 -9.71 -1.17 1.65
N GLN A 709 -8.76 -0.34 1.19
CA GLN A 709 -7.33 -0.59 1.35
C GLN A 709 -6.89 -0.51 2.83
N ALA A 710 -7.40 0.44 3.61
CA ALA A 710 -7.14 0.51 5.05
C ALA A 710 -7.67 -0.74 5.78
N ALA A 711 -8.90 -1.17 5.47
CA ALA A 711 -9.47 -2.40 6.02
C ALA A 711 -8.68 -3.65 5.58
N LEU A 712 -8.18 -3.70 4.34
CA LEU A 712 -7.34 -4.79 3.85
C LEU A 712 -6.00 -4.89 4.61
N VAL A 713 -5.32 -3.76 4.84
CA VAL A 713 -4.06 -3.74 5.61
C VAL A 713 -4.30 -4.13 7.07
N ALA A 714 -5.39 -3.68 7.69
CA ALA A 714 -5.77 -4.12 9.04
C ALA A 714 -6.09 -5.63 9.10
N ARG A 715 -6.79 -6.18 8.10
CA ARG A 715 -7.01 -7.63 7.95
C ARG A 715 -5.68 -8.39 7.80
N LYS A 716 -4.75 -7.91 6.97
CA LYS A 716 -3.42 -8.49 6.76
C LYS A 716 -2.57 -8.48 8.05
N ALA A 717 -2.66 -7.41 8.85
CA ALA A 717 -1.98 -7.29 10.14
C ALA A 717 -2.45 -8.27 11.22
N ARG A 718 -3.66 -8.83 11.11
CA ARG A 718 -4.14 -9.90 11.99
C ARG A 718 -3.29 -11.17 11.91
N SER A 719 -2.71 -11.45 10.74
CA SER A 719 -1.91 -12.66 10.48
C SER A 719 -0.45 -12.57 10.95
N LEU A 720 -0.04 -11.45 11.57
CA LEU A 720 1.31 -11.30 12.10
C LEU A 720 1.54 -12.21 13.34
N PRO A 721 2.67 -12.91 13.46
CA PRO A 721 3.02 -13.80 14.58
C PRO A 721 3.48 -12.99 15.82
N LEU A 722 2.66 -12.03 16.23
CA LEU A 722 2.91 -11.05 17.28
C LEU A 722 1.76 -11.07 18.32
N PRO A 723 2.02 -10.70 19.59
CA PRO A 723 0.99 -10.45 20.59
C PRO A 723 -0.10 -9.49 20.10
N ALA A 724 -1.33 -9.67 20.57
CA ALA A 724 -2.50 -8.91 20.11
C ALA A 724 -2.35 -7.38 20.29
N SER A 725 -1.63 -6.94 21.32
CA SER A 725 -1.28 -5.53 21.55
C SER A 725 -0.36 -4.96 20.45
N ARG A 726 0.70 -5.70 20.07
CA ARG A 726 1.62 -5.31 18.98
C ARG A 726 0.91 -5.34 17.62
N ARG A 727 0.07 -6.35 17.36
CA ARG A 727 -0.79 -6.39 16.16
C ARG A 727 -1.74 -5.21 16.08
N LEU A 728 -2.42 -4.87 17.17
CA LEU A 728 -3.31 -3.69 17.24
C LEU A 728 -2.56 -2.41 16.92
N ARG A 729 -1.38 -2.19 17.52
CA ARG A 729 -0.53 -1.02 17.28
C ARG A 729 -0.13 -0.92 15.81
N ILE A 730 0.37 -2.01 15.23
CA ILE A 730 0.83 -2.07 13.83
C ILE A 730 -0.35 -1.88 12.85
N ALA A 731 -1.49 -2.53 13.11
CA ALA A 731 -2.70 -2.38 12.31
C ALA A 731 -3.22 -0.94 12.34
N ALA A 732 -3.30 -0.32 13.53
CA ALA A 732 -3.72 1.06 13.69
C ALA A 732 -2.75 2.02 12.98
N ALA A 733 -1.43 1.91 13.23
CA ALA A 733 -0.41 2.78 12.66
C ALA A 733 -0.35 2.79 11.12
N LYS A 734 -0.85 1.74 10.45
CA LYS A 734 -0.96 1.68 8.98
C LYS A 734 -2.37 1.98 8.45
N ALA A 735 -3.42 1.43 9.07
CA ALA A 735 -4.78 1.56 8.57
C ALA A 735 -5.45 2.88 8.97
N VAL A 736 -5.20 3.39 10.18
CA VAL A 736 -5.87 4.60 10.68
C VAL A 736 -5.43 5.85 9.91
N PRO A 737 -4.14 6.16 9.72
CA PRO A 737 -3.75 7.32 8.90
C PRO A 737 -4.30 7.24 7.47
N LYS A 738 -4.29 6.03 6.86
CA LYS A 738 -4.82 5.84 5.51
C LYS A 738 -6.34 6.05 5.44
N ALA A 739 -7.10 5.59 6.42
CA ALA A 739 -8.55 5.81 6.46
C ALA A 739 -8.93 7.26 6.81
N ALA A 740 -8.23 7.86 7.78
CA ALA A 740 -8.61 9.11 8.44
C ALA A 740 -8.10 10.39 7.76
N TYR A 741 -7.23 10.29 6.76
CA TYR A 741 -6.72 11.46 6.04
C TYR A 741 -7.76 12.04 5.05
N GLY A 742 -7.80 13.36 4.92
CA GLY A 742 -8.50 14.08 3.84
C GLY A 742 -9.97 14.48 4.10
N TRP A 743 -10.55 14.16 5.25
CA TRP A 743 -11.96 14.49 5.57
C TRP A 743 -12.13 15.93 6.10
N LEU A 744 -11.77 16.93 5.29
CA LEU A 744 -12.02 18.35 5.62
C LEU A 744 -13.41 18.82 5.18
N CYS A 745 -13.91 18.36 4.03
CA CYS A 745 -15.12 18.90 3.39
C CYS A 745 -16.36 18.00 3.55
N GLU A 746 -16.32 16.99 4.40
CA GLU A 746 -17.36 15.96 4.56
C GLU A 746 -17.40 15.48 6.01
N ALA A 747 -18.57 15.59 6.66
CA ALA A 747 -18.77 15.42 8.10
C ALA A 747 -18.83 13.95 8.55
N ALA A 748 -17.75 13.21 8.28
CA ALA A 748 -17.66 11.76 8.35
C ALA A 748 -18.24 11.12 9.63
N THR A 749 -18.99 10.03 9.47
CA THR A 749 -19.68 9.34 10.58
C THR A 749 -18.95 8.08 11.07
N GLU A 750 -19.29 7.60 12.27
CA GLU A 750 -18.79 6.31 12.78
C GLU A 750 -19.17 5.12 11.86
N GLN A 751 -20.27 5.20 11.08
CA GLN A 751 -20.66 4.12 10.17
C GLN A 751 -19.71 3.98 8.97
N ILE A 752 -19.22 5.09 8.39
CA ILE A 752 -18.26 5.07 7.27
C ILE A 752 -17.03 4.24 7.64
N PHE A 753 -16.54 4.45 8.86
CA PHE A 753 -15.34 3.81 9.39
C PHE A 753 -15.57 2.40 9.95
N ALA A 754 -16.81 1.92 10.08
CA ALA A 754 -17.12 0.68 10.80
C ALA A 754 -16.38 -0.55 10.23
N LYS A 755 -16.26 -0.68 8.90
CA LYS A 755 -15.47 -1.75 8.24
C LYS A 755 -13.98 -1.73 8.65
N VAL A 756 -13.42 -0.53 8.85
CA VAL A 756 -12.00 -0.32 9.19
C VAL A 756 -11.79 -0.53 10.69
N GLU A 757 -12.66 0.04 11.55
CA GLU A 757 -12.61 -0.18 13.01
C GLU A 757 -12.75 -1.66 13.37
N ASP A 758 -13.66 -2.40 12.74
CA ASP A 758 -13.86 -3.83 12.95
C ASP A 758 -12.67 -4.68 12.43
N ALA A 759 -12.00 -4.25 11.35
CA ALA A 759 -10.76 -4.87 10.90
C ALA A 759 -9.60 -4.64 11.90
N ILE A 760 -9.42 -3.41 12.39
CA ILE A 760 -8.42 -3.05 13.41
C ILE A 760 -8.70 -3.80 14.72
N ALA A 761 -9.97 -3.82 15.16
CA ALA A 761 -10.42 -4.53 16.35
C ALA A 761 -10.02 -6.00 16.33
N ARG A 762 -10.21 -6.70 15.19
CA ARG A 762 -9.85 -8.11 15.01
C ARG A 762 -8.35 -8.40 14.92
N ALA A 763 -7.49 -7.40 14.71
CA ALA A 763 -6.05 -7.58 14.87
C ALA A 763 -5.65 -7.63 16.36
N GLY A 764 -6.34 -6.87 17.20
CA GLY A 764 -6.13 -6.77 18.65
C GLY A 764 -7.06 -7.63 19.52
N PRO A 765 -7.10 -7.37 20.83
CA PRO A 765 -8.08 -7.96 21.74
C PRO A 765 -9.51 -7.52 21.35
N ASN A 766 -10.39 -8.49 21.06
CA ASN A 766 -11.80 -8.23 20.70
C ASN A 766 -12.77 -9.24 21.35
N PRO A 767 -12.91 -9.23 22.68
CA PRO A 767 -13.75 -10.20 23.39
C PRO A 767 -15.23 -9.91 23.10
N ALA A 768 -16.00 -10.91 22.66
CA ALA A 768 -17.34 -10.71 22.09
C ALA A 768 -18.26 -9.85 22.96
N MET A 769 -18.47 -10.24 24.22
CA MET A 769 -19.46 -9.63 25.13
C MET A 769 -19.08 -8.26 25.72
N GLY A 770 -17.86 -7.78 25.49
CA GLY A 770 -17.42 -6.49 26.02
C GLY A 770 -18.14 -5.31 25.36
N ASP A 771 -18.34 -4.22 26.10
CA ASP A 771 -19.00 -3.03 25.56
C ASP A 771 -18.18 -2.39 24.43
N ARG A 772 -18.88 -1.87 23.40
CA ARG A 772 -18.27 -1.26 22.21
C ARG A 772 -17.43 -0.03 22.56
N ASP A 773 -17.92 0.81 23.45
CA ASP A 773 -17.35 2.11 23.72
C ASP A 773 -16.23 2.01 24.77
N LEU A 774 -16.35 1.09 25.75
CA LEU A 774 -15.22 0.68 26.57
C LEU A 774 -14.10 0.02 25.73
N LYS A 775 -14.43 -0.79 24.72
CA LYS A 775 -13.43 -1.33 23.77
C LYS A 775 -12.71 -0.20 23.01
N LYS A 776 -13.40 0.87 22.60
CA LYS A 776 -12.78 2.05 21.98
C LYS A 776 -11.88 2.79 22.98
N LEU A 777 -12.37 3.04 24.20
CA LEU A 777 -11.67 3.71 25.29
C LEU A 777 -10.31 3.05 25.59
N PHE A 778 -10.30 1.73 25.81
CA PHE A 778 -9.08 1.02 26.22
C PHE A 778 -8.07 0.81 25.08
N ARG A 779 -8.53 0.56 23.84
CA ARG A 779 -7.66 0.56 22.65
C ARG A 779 -7.04 1.94 22.43
N GLY A 780 -7.80 2.99 22.69
CA GLY A 780 -7.39 4.39 22.61
C GLY A 780 -7.63 5.03 21.26
N HIS A 781 -7.58 6.37 21.27
CA HIS A 781 -7.91 7.25 20.16
C HIS A 781 -7.20 6.91 18.84
N SER A 782 -5.91 6.54 18.89
CA SER A 782 -5.11 6.19 17.71
C SER A 782 -5.57 4.91 16.98
N ALA A 783 -6.50 4.13 17.57
CA ALA A 783 -7.15 3.00 16.92
C ALA A 783 -8.55 3.32 16.34
N SER A 784 -9.06 4.54 16.50
CA SER A 784 -10.33 4.99 15.93
C SER A 784 -10.10 6.01 14.81
N PRO A 785 -10.28 5.63 13.52
CA PRO A 785 -10.13 6.55 12.40
C PRO A 785 -11.21 7.64 12.36
N TYR A 786 -12.38 7.44 13.01
CA TYR A 786 -13.35 8.52 13.22
C TYR A 786 -12.75 9.66 14.05
N PHE A 787 -12.19 9.34 15.23
CA PHE A 787 -11.55 10.34 16.07
C PHE A 787 -10.34 10.97 15.37
N MET A 788 -9.49 10.16 14.75
CA MET A 788 -8.29 10.68 14.06
C MET A 788 -8.62 11.52 12.83
N ALA A 789 -9.79 11.36 12.20
CA ALA A 789 -10.24 12.22 11.11
C ALA A 789 -10.63 13.61 11.65
N GLY A 790 -11.55 13.68 12.61
CA GLY A 790 -11.96 14.94 13.23
C GLY A 790 -10.81 15.69 13.91
N GLN A 791 -9.90 14.97 14.59
CA GLN A 791 -8.70 15.56 15.17
C GLN A 791 -7.77 16.16 14.10
N GLN A 792 -7.71 15.61 12.88
CA GLN A 792 -6.94 16.22 11.79
C GLN A 792 -7.54 17.55 11.32
N VAL A 793 -8.87 17.70 11.30
CA VAL A 793 -9.55 18.97 10.98
C VAL A 793 -9.17 20.04 12.01
N LEU A 794 -9.38 19.75 13.30
CA LEU A 794 -9.03 20.64 14.40
C LEU A 794 -7.55 21.03 14.38
N MET A 795 -6.65 20.05 14.20
CA MET A 795 -5.22 20.29 14.20
C MET A 795 -4.73 21.07 12.98
N ALA A 796 -5.40 20.93 11.82
CA ALA A 796 -5.12 21.74 10.65
C ALA A 796 -5.58 23.20 10.86
N ALA A 797 -6.75 23.41 11.47
CA ALA A 797 -7.26 24.74 11.82
C ALA A 797 -6.37 25.46 12.83
N TRP A 798 -5.94 24.78 13.91
CA TRP A 798 -4.99 25.33 14.88
C TRP A 798 -3.65 25.73 14.25
N ARG A 799 -3.11 24.92 13.32
CA ARG A 799 -1.88 25.27 12.58
C ARG A 799 -2.09 26.45 11.64
N ARG A 800 -3.25 26.51 10.99
CA ARG A 800 -3.65 27.62 10.09
C ARG A 800 -3.74 28.95 10.86
N ALA A 801 -4.34 28.94 12.05
CA ALA A 801 -4.41 30.11 12.93
C ALA A 801 -3.03 30.51 13.47
N LYS A 802 -2.28 29.56 14.04
CA LYS A 802 -0.93 29.82 14.55
C LYS A 802 0.02 30.38 13.47
N ARG A 803 -0.12 29.93 12.22
CA ARG A 803 0.72 30.39 11.10
C ARG A 803 0.45 31.83 10.70
N SER A 804 -0.81 32.28 10.69
CA SER A 804 -1.17 33.67 10.34
C SER A 804 -1.19 34.64 11.51
N LYS A 805 -1.24 34.13 12.75
CA LYS A 805 -1.60 34.91 13.96
C LYS A 805 -2.99 35.56 13.84
N SER A 806 -3.95 34.84 13.24
CA SER A 806 -5.33 35.27 13.06
C SER A 806 -6.31 34.13 13.32
N LEU A 807 -7.60 34.46 13.46
CA LEU A 807 -8.68 33.48 13.41
C LEU A 807 -8.68 32.65 12.09
N PRO A 808 -9.22 31.41 12.08
CA PRO A 808 -9.37 30.56 10.89
C PRO A 808 -10.44 31.03 9.85
N GLY A 809 -10.43 32.30 9.47
CA GLY A 809 -11.38 32.86 8.52
C GLY A 809 -12.80 33.04 9.08
N ILE A 810 -13.80 33.01 8.20
CA ILE A 810 -15.18 33.40 8.53
C ILE A 810 -15.91 32.29 9.29
N TRP A 811 -16.45 32.63 10.46
CA TRP A 811 -17.29 31.73 11.26
C TRP A 811 -18.69 31.58 10.65
N ARG A 812 -18.94 30.48 9.94
CA ARG A 812 -20.25 30.03 9.44
C ARG A 812 -20.31 28.51 9.51
N ASP A 813 -21.46 27.93 9.86
CA ASP A 813 -21.64 26.46 9.94
C ASP A 813 -21.80 25.82 8.53
N VAL A 814 -20.77 25.95 7.71
CA VAL A 814 -20.71 25.41 6.33
C VAL A 814 -19.40 24.66 6.08
N GLY A 815 -19.43 23.70 5.15
CA GLY A 815 -18.25 23.00 4.64
C GLY A 815 -17.32 22.43 5.73
N TRP A 816 -16.13 23.01 5.85
CA TRP A 816 -15.09 22.52 6.75
C TRP A 816 -15.29 22.94 8.21
N VAL A 817 -15.89 24.11 8.43
CA VAL A 817 -16.26 24.58 9.77
C VAL A 817 -17.37 23.70 10.31
N HIS A 818 -18.39 23.40 9.50
CA HIS A 818 -19.43 22.43 9.84
C HIS A 818 -18.87 21.05 10.20
N THR A 819 -17.88 20.58 9.43
CA THR A 819 -17.18 19.31 9.70
C THR A 819 -16.45 19.34 11.06
N LEU A 820 -15.85 20.47 11.44
CA LEU A 820 -15.20 20.67 12.74
C LEU A 820 -16.22 20.73 13.89
N CYS A 821 -17.24 21.58 13.80
CA CYS A 821 -18.27 21.75 14.83
C CYS A 821 -19.02 20.44 15.08
N THR A 822 -19.42 19.77 14.00
CA THR A 822 -20.04 18.44 14.04
C THR A 822 -19.17 17.40 14.72
N PHE A 823 -17.84 17.43 14.55
CA PHE A 823 -16.94 16.53 15.27
C PHE A 823 -16.87 16.87 16.77
N LEU A 824 -16.63 18.14 17.11
CA LEU A 824 -16.48 18.60 18.49
C LEU A 824 -17.74 18.34 19.31
N GLN A 825 -18.92 18.65 18.77
CA GLN A 825 -20.22 18.34 19.39
C GLN A 825 -20.39 16.82 19.62
N LYS A 826 -20.05 15.98 18.62
CA LYS A 826 -20.15 14.51 18.72
C LYS A 826 -19.20 13.90 19.77
N ILE A 827 -18.12 14.59 20.14
CA ILE A 827 -17.21 14.19 21.24
C ILE A 827 -17.49 14.90 22.57
N GLY A 828 -18.60 15.65 22.68
CA GLY A 828 -19.08 16.22 23.94
C GLY A 828 -18.49 17.59 24.31
N CYS A 829 -17.80 18.26 23.38
CA CYS A 829 -17.45 19.67 23.52
C CYS A 829 -18.70 20.54 23.35
N LEU A 830 -18.74 21.67 24.06
CA LEU A 830 -19.77 22.70 23.94
C LEU A 830 -19.13 23.96 23.37
N GLU A 831 -19.77 24.57 22.38
CA GLU A 831 -19.38 25.87 21.86
C GLU A 831 -19.71 26.97 22.87
N VAL A 832 -18.80 27.92 23.04
CA VAL A 832 -18.98 29.06 23.96
C VAL A 832 -18.79 30.42 23.27
N ALA A 833 -18.03 30.46 22.18
CA ALA A 833 -17.96 31.56 21.23
C ALA A 833 -17.50 31.01 19.87
N ALA A 834 -17.52 31.85 18.83
CA ALA A 834 -16.89 31.53 17.55
C ALA A 834 -15.43 31.08 17.78
N TRP A 835 -15.03 29.96 17.18
CA TRP A 835 -13.69 29.38 17.31
C TRP A 835 -13.26 28.93 18.73
N ARG A 836 -14.14 28.95 19.73
CA ARG A 836 -13.84 28.61 21.13
C ARG A 836 -14.88 27.64 21.73
N TRP A 837 -14.39 26.52 22.25
CA TRP A 837 -15.21 25.46 22.86
C TRP A 837 -14.69 25.09 24.25
N THR A 838 -15.59 24.65 25.13
CA THR A 838 -15.25 24.03 26.42
C THR A 838 -15.57 22.54 26.41
N THR A 839 -14.84 21.77 27.21
CA THR A 839 -15.12 20.35 27.46
C THR A 839 -15.88 20.18 28.78
N ARG A 840 -16.59 19.06 28.95
CA ARG A 840 -17.27 18.71 30.21
C ARG A 840 -16.34 18.48 31.42
N LEU A 841 -15.01 18.60 31.24
CA LEU A 841 -13.99 18.58 32.30
C LEU A 841 -13.41 19.98 32.58
N GLY A 842 -13.94 21.05 31.97
CA GLY A 842 -13.43 22.42 32.08
C GLY A 842 -12.21 22.73 31.21
N GLY A 843 -11.62 21.74 30.53
CA GLY A 843 -10.53 22.00 29.57
C GLY A 843 -11.03 22.73 28.32
N ILE A 844 -10.32 23.78 27.92
CA ILE A 844 -10.70 24.68 26.82
C ILE A 844 -10.06 24.23 25.50
N ILE A 845 -10.76 24.48 24.38
CA ILE A 845 -10.22 24.40 23.01
C ILE A 845 -10.43 25.76 22.38
N ASP A 846 -9.37 26.54 22.24
CA ASP A 846 -9.37 27.86 21.61
C ASP A 846 -8.50 27.84 20.35
N LEU A 847 -8.93 28.55 19.31
CA LEU A 847 -8.23 28.72 18.04
C LEU A 847 -7.91 30.18 17.71
N ASP A 848 -8.21 31.14 18.60
CA ASP A 848 -7.82 32.55 18.47
C ASP A 848 -6.38 32.77 18.98
N PRO A 849 -5.39 33.11 18.12
CA PRO A 849 -4.01 33.32 18.54
C PRO A 849 -3.77 34.55 19.43
N SER A 850 -4.81 35.38 19.68
CA SER A 850 -4.77 36.50 20.62
C SER A 850 -5.30 36.16 22.02
N SER A 851 -5.98 35.02 22.17
CA SER A 851 -6.53 34.53 23.44
C SER A 851 -5.44 33.99 24.37
N GLU A 852 -5.53 34.27 25.67
CA GLU A 852 -4.62 33.71 26.69
C GLU A 852 -4.75 32.18 26.78
N ASP A 853 -5.91 31.62 26.44
CA ASP A 853 -6.15 30.17 26.38
C ASP A 853 -5.53 29.50 25.13
N PHE A 854 -4.91 30.25 24.22
CA PHE A 854 -4.33 29.71 23.00
C PHE A 854 -3.03 28.93 23.28
N ASP A 855 -3.18 27.61 23.35
CA ASP A 855 -2.07 26.66 23.48
C ASP A 855 -1.09 26.77 22.30
N GLN A 856 0.03 27.46 22.54
CA GLN A 856 1.13 27.62 21.59
C GLN A 856 1.82 26.29 21.20
N THR A 857 1.53 25.16 21.85
CA THR A 857 2.20 23.87 21.61
C THR A 857 1.31 22.82 20.93
N SER A 858 -0.02 23.01 20.93
CA SER A 858 -1.06 22.00 20.66
C SER A 858 -1.12 20.79 21.62
N GLY A 859 -0.30 20.78 22.68
CA GLY A 859 -0.31 19.74 23.70
C GLY A 859 -1.64 19.67 24.47
N ALA A 860 -2.15 20.82 24.92
CA ALA A 860 -3.39 21.00 25.65
C ALA A 860 -4.63 20.89 24.74
N VAL A 861 -4.64 21.56 23.57
CA VAL A 861 -5.74 21.41 22.58
C VAL A 861 -5.91 19.94 22.18
N GLY A 862 -4.80 19.26 21.89
CA GLY A 862 -4.80 17.84 21.61
C GLY A 862 -5.20 16.98 22.81
N HIS A 863 -4.90 17.40 24.05
CA HIS A 863 -5.27 16.69 25.29
C HIS A 863 -6.77 16.81 25.58
N ASN A 864 -7.30 18.03 25.63
CA ASN A 864 -8.71 18.32 25.92
C ASN A 864 -9.63 17.60 24.92
N THR A 865 -9.27 17.61 23.63
CA THR A 865 -9.95 16.84 22.58
C THR A 865 -9.95 15.32 22.85
N ARG A 866 -8.82 14.76 23.33
CA ARG A 866 -8.72 13.33 23.67
C ARG A 866 -9.54 12.96 24.90
N GLU A 867 -9.60 13.82 25.92
CA GLU A 867 -10.33 13.51 27.15
C GLU A 867 -11.84 13.68 26.99
N ALA A 868 -12.32 14.70 26.27
CA ALA A 868 -13.73 14.85 25.93
C ALA A 868 -14.27 13.61 25.20
N TRP A 869 -13.52 13.09 24.21
CA TRP A 869 -13.86 11.84 23.52
C TRP A 869 -13.90 10.62 24.47
N ARG A 870 -12.94 10.50 25.40
CA ARG A 870 -12.91 9.39 26.38
C ARG A 870 -14.07 9.46 27.37
N GLN A 871 -14.37 10.65 27.89
CA GLN A 871 -15.54 10.91 28.74
C GLN A 871 -16.83 10.56 28.00
N THR A 872 -17.00 11.05 26.76
CA THR A 872 -18.17 10.74 25.93
C THR A 872 -18.34 9.23 25.69
N LEU A 873 -17.25 8.47 25.48
CA LEU A 873 -17.33 7.00 25.39
C LEU A 873 -17.75 6.33 26.71
N PHE A 874 -17.29 6.86 27.85
CA PHE A 874 -17.64 6.37 29.18
C PHE A 874 -19.10 6.66 29.53
N GLU A 875 -19.59 7.87 29.27
CA GLU A 875 -20.99 8.27 29.47
C GLU A 875 -21.93 7.48 28.55
N ARG A 876 -21.56 7.28 27.27
CA ARG A 876 -22.30 6.41 26.32
C ARG A 876 -22.36 4.94 26.76
N TRP A 877 -21.45 4.47 27.62
CA TRP A 877 -21.54 3.15 28.27
C TRP A 877 -22.41 3.20 29.53
N LEU A 878 -22.20 4.17 30.43
CA LEU A 878 -22.98 4.32 31.67
C LEU A 878 -24.49 4.33 31.41
N ALA A 879 -24.92 5.05 30.37
CA ALA A 879 -26.31 5.16 29.92
C ALA A 879 -26.98 3.84 29.46
N ARG A 880 -26.29 2.69 29.49
CA ARG A 880 -26.79 1.36 29.07
C ARG A 880 -27.35 0.51 30.21
N THR A 881 -27.92 1.13 31.23
CA THR A 881 -28.38 0.49 32.48
C THR A 881 -29.37 -0.66 32.26
N ASP A 882 -30.20 -0.61 31.22
CA ASP A 882 -31.14 -1.68 30.84
C ASP A 882 -30.47 -2.84 30.08
N ALA A 883 -29.48 -2.53 29.24
CA ALA A 883 -28.78 -3.50 28.41
C ALA A 883 -27.61 -4.20 29.13
N ARG A 884 -27.00 -3.56 30.14
CA ARG A 884 -25.78 -4.02 30.80
C ARG A 884 -25.84 -3.91 32.33
N ILE A 885 -25.53 -5.02 33.00
CA ILE A 885 -25.40 -5.08 34.46
C ILE A 885 -24.18 -4.30 34.97
N ASP A 886 -23.09 -4.24 34.20
CA ASP A 886 -21.89 -3.48 34.59
C ASP A 886 -22.14 -1.97 34.64
N SER A 887 -22.78 -1.38 33.61
CA SER A 887 -23.10 0.06 33.64
C SER A 887 -24.10 0.40 34.76
N ARG A 888 -25.08 -0.48 35.02
CA ARG A 888 -26.02 -0.35 36.16
C ARG A 888 -25.31 -0.40 37.52
N GLN A 889 -24.40 -1.35 37.72
CA GLN A 889 -23.64 -1.48 38.97
C GLN A 889 -22.60 -0.35 39.18
N CYS A 890 -22.20 0.33 38.11
CA CYS A 890 -21.25 1.44 38.17
C CYS A 890 -21.89 2.82 37.98
N GLN A 891 -23.22 2.95 37.99
CA GLN A 891 -23.94 4.18 37.63
C GLN A 891 -23.49 5.43 38.41
N ALA A 892 -23.08 5.29 39.67
CA ALA A 892 -22.58 6.37 40.52
C ALA A 892 -21.09 6.74 40.27
N SER A 893 -20.44 6.20 39.25
CA SER A 893 -18.99 6.38 39.01
C SER A 893 -18.72 7.48 37.99
N ALA A 894 -18.01 8.53 38.38
CA ALA A 894 -17.58 9.60 37.47
C ALA A 894 -16.43 9.17 36.53
N TYR A 895 -16.27 9.88 35.40
CA TYR A 895 -15.07 9.75 34.56
C TYR A 895 -13.85 10.34 35.30
N ASN A 896 -12.68 9.74 35.11
CA ASN A 896 -11.42 10.26 35.62
C ASN A 896 -10.27 9.83 34.69
N GLU A 897 -9.46 10.79 34.22
CA GLU A 897 -8.36 10.46 33.30
C GLU A 897 -7.33 9.56 33.96
N GLN A 898 -6.85 9.90 35.17
CA GLN A 898 -5.75 9.19 35.81
C GLN A 898 -6.09 7.69 35.97
N ARG A 899 -7.31 7.38 36.41
CA ARG A 899 -7.92 6.05 36.45
C ARG A 899 -7.94 5.36 35.09
N CYS A 900 -8.40 6.05 34.03
CA CYS A 900 -8.39 5.51 32.66
C CYS A 900 -6.96 5.22 32.18
N THR A 901 -6.02 6.13 32.39
CA THR A 901 -4.60 6.01 32.00
C THR A 901 -3.87 4.92 32.77
N LEU A 902 -4.13 4.74 34.07
CA LEU A 902 -3.61 3.63 34.87
C LEU A 902 -4.17 2.30 34.35
N THR A 903 -5.49 2.19 34.19
CA THR A 903 -6.16 0.97 33.73
C THR A 903 -5.66 0.55 32.33
N ARG A 904 -5.48 1.52 31.41
CA ARG A 904 -4.89 1.29 30.07
C ARG A 904 -3.45 0.76 30.11
N LYS A 905 -2.67 1.05 31.15
CA LYS A 905 -1.32 0.48 31.37
C LYS A 905 -1.36 -0.95 31.91
N LEU A 906 -2.39 -1.33 32.68
CA LEU A 906 -2.51 -2.66 33.29
C LEU A 906 -3.03 -3.74 32.31
N VAL A 907 -3.94 -3.36 31.40
CA VAL A 907 -4.44 -4.27 30.33
C VAL A 907 -3.48 -4.41 29.14
N ALA A 908 -2.27 -3.86 29.23
CA ALA A 908 -1.29 -3.98 28.16
C ALA A 908 -0.85 -5.45 27.99
N ASN A 909 -0.88 -5.92 26.74
CA ASN A 909 -0.50 -7.26 26.30
C ASN A 909 -1.42 -8.42 26.69
N ASP A 910 -2.35 -8.25 27.64
CA ASP A 910 -3.22 -9.32 28.10
C ASP A 910 -4.66 -9.25 27.53
N THR A 911 -5.23 -10.40 27.17
CA THR A 911 -6.57 -10.49 26.58
C THR A 911 -7.70 -10.76 27.57
N HIS A 912 -7.39 -11.27 28.77
CA HIS A 912 -8.33 -11.56 29.83
C HIS A 912 -8.58 -10.32 30.70
N ARG A 913 -7.53 -9.60 31.13
CA ARG A 913 -7.61 -8.27 31.76
C ARG A 913 -8.34 -7.28 30.85
N PHE A 914 -8.03 -7.24 29.55
CA PHE A 914 -8.78 -6.41 28.57
C PHE A 914 -10.27 -6.81 28.48
N ALA A 915 -10.57 -8.10 28.61
CA ALA A 915 -11.95 -8.59 28.64
C ALA A 915 -12.68 -8.23 29.94
N VAL A 916 -12.01 -8.27 31.10
CA VAL A 916 -12.57 -7.82 32.38
C VAL A 916 -12.93 -6.32 32.33
N VAL A 917 -11.99 -5.43 31.97
CA VAL A 917 -12.24 -3.97 31.98
C VAL A 917 -13.29 -3.50 30.98
N THR A 918 -13.59 -4.31 29.96
CA THR A 918 -14.64 -4.04 28.96
C THR A 918 -15.98 -4.72 29.29
N GLY A 919 -16.12 -5.38 30.43
CA GLY A 919 -17.36 -6.07 30.82
C GLY A 919 -17.62 -7.36 30.03
N ALA A 920 -16.58 -8.00 29.50
CA ALA A 920 -16.66 -9.26 28.75
C ALA A 920 -16.42 -10.51 29.63
N SER A 921 -16.79 -10.41 30.91
CA SER A 921 -16.87 -11.52 31.86
C SER A 921 -18.28 -12.10 31.88
N VAL A 922 -18.41 -13.41 31.67
CA VAL A 922 -19.69 -14.12 31.58
C VAL A 922 -19.67 -15.28 32.56
N SER A 923 -20.29 -15.11 33.73
CA SER A 923 -20.43 -16.18 34.72
C SER A 923 -21.29 -17.34 34.20
N PRO A 924 -21.26 -18.54 34.83
CA PRO A 924 -22.16 -19.63 34.47
C PRO A 924 -23.63 -19.20 34.53
N GLN A 925 -24.06 -18.44 35.55
CA GLN A 925 -25.43 -17.90 35.61
C GLN A 925 -25.74 -16.95 34.46
N LYS A 926 -24.81 -16.06 34.09
CA LYS A 926 -25.03 -15.16 32.96
C LYS A 926 -25.04 -15.91 31.62
N PHE A 927 -24.29 -17.00 31.52
CA PHE A 927 -24.26 -17.90 30.36
C PHE A 927 -25.59 -18.68 30.23
N GLU A 928 -26.14 -19.23 31.32
CA GLU A 928 -27.45 -19.89 31.26
C GLU A 928 -28.59 -18.90 31.01
N VAL A 929 -28.52 -17.64 31.47
CA VAL A 929 -29.47 -16.59 31.05
C VAL A 929 -29.38 -16.28 29.54
N MET A 930 -28.25 -16.59 28.89
CA MET A 930 -28.10 -16.51 27.43
C MET A 930 -28.55 -17.81 26.72
N LEU A 931 -28.39 -18.98 27.34
CA LEU A 931 -28.85 -20.27 26.80
C LEU A 931 -30.35 -20.49 26.98
N SER A 932 -30.92 -20.23 28.15
CA SER A 932 -32.36 -20.34 28.46
C SER A 932 -33.27 -19.57 27.49
N ARG A 933 -32.86 -18.39 26.99
CA ARG A 933 -33.54 -17.66 25.91
C ARG A 933 -33.63 -18.43 24.58
N LYS A 934 -32.73 -19.39 24.38
CA LYS A 934 -32.66 -20.29 23.23
C LYS A 934 -33.26 -21.67 23.54
N ASN A 935 -33.09 -22.17 24.76
CA ASN A 935 -33.68 -23.42 25.25
C ASN A 935 -35.21 -23.32 25.34
N ARG A 936 -35.77 -22.19 25.78
CA ARG A 936 -37.22 -21.91 25.75
C ARG A 936 -37.82 -21.89 24.34
N ARG A 937 -37.05 -21.48 23.31
CA ARG A 937 -37.47 -21.60 21.89
C ARG A 937 -37.42 -23.04 21.37
N ASN A 938 -36.78 -23.95 22.11
CA ASN A 938 -36.52 -25.33 21.74
C ASN A 938 -37.13 -26.33 22.74
N GLY A 939 -38.08 -25.90 23.57
CA GLY A 939 -38.80 -26.77 24.53
C GLY A 939 -37.95 -27.40 25.64
N ARG A 940 -36.80 -26.82 26.01
CA ARG A 940 -35.90 -27.37 27.04
C ARG A 940 -35.93 -26.56 28.33
N GLU A 941 -35.96 -27.27 29.46
CA GLU A 941 -35.86 -26.69 30.80
C GLU A 941 -34.47 -26.11 31.10
N PRO A 942 -34.35 -25.21 32.11
CA PRO A 942 -33.05 -24.68 32.54
C PRO A 942 -32.38 -25.64 33.53
N ASN A 943 -31.09 -25.96 33.32
CA ASN A 943 -30.31 -26.72 34.28
C ASN A 943 -30.06 -25.92 35.58
N THR A 944 -29.95 -26.63 36.71
CA THR A 944 -29.45 -26.08 37.97
C THR A 944 -28.03 -25.53 37.79
N ILE A 945 -27.82 -24.27 38.16
CA ILE A 945 -26.59 -23.53 37.85
C ILE A 945 -25.68 -23.49 39.08
N LEU A 946 -24.64 -24.32 39.10
CA LEU A 946 -23.70 -24.38 40.22
C LEU A 946 -22.52 -23.43 40.03
N CYS A 947 -21.98 -22.90 41.13
CA CYS A 947 -20.65 -22.31 41.15
C CYS A 947 -19.59 -23.39 40.84
N PRO A 948 -18.60 -23.17 39.95
CA PRO A 948 -17.68 -24.23 39.54
C PRO A 948 -16.81 -24.76 40.68
N TRP A 949 -16.54 -23.97 41.72
CA TRP A 949 -15.64 -24.34 42.82
C TRP A 949 -16.40 -24.87 44.03
N CYS A 950 -17.18 -24.02 44.73
CA CYS A 950 -17.95 -24.45 45.90
C CYS A 950 -19.24 -25.24 45.58
N LYS A 951 -19.57 -25.47 44.30
CA LYS A 951 -20.76 -26.20 43.82
C LYS A 951 -22.13 -25.62 44.23
N GLU A 952 -22.17 -24.44 44.84
CA GLU A 952 -23.39 -23.81 45.32
C GLU A 952 -24.34 -23.30 44.22
N VAL A 953 -25.64 -23.56 44.37
CA VAL A 953 -26.71 -23.21 43.40
C VAL A 953 -26.93 -21.70 43.31
N ARG A 954 -26.84 -20.99 44.45
CA ARG A 954 -27.08 -19.53 44.52
C ARG A 954 -25.81 -18.71 44.27
N GLY A 955 -24.66 -19.34 43.99
CA GLY A 955 -23.35 -18.70 43.90
C GLY A 955 -22.82 -18.44 42.48
N ALA A 956 -23.48 -18.87 41.41
CA ALA A 956 -22.91 -18.86 40.04
C ALA A 956 -22.81 -17.48 39.34
N ASP A 957 -22.80 -16.38 40.09
CA ASP A 957 -22.68 -15.01 39.61
C ASP A 957 -21.24 -14.48 39.65
N TRP A 958 -20.97 -13.37 38.96
CA TRP A 958 -19.62 -12.79 38.86
C TRP A 958 -19.11 -12.20 40.18
N GLU A 959 -20.01 -11.77 41.06
CA GLU A 959 -19.67 -11.12 42.33
C GLU A 959 -19.24 -12.16 43.38
N HIS A 960 -19.96 -13.28 43.47
CA HIS A 960 -19.57 -14.40 44.32
C HIS A 960 -18.26 -15.03 43.85
N MET A 961 -18.15 -15.41 42.57
CA MET A 961 -16.95 -16.09 42.06
C MET A 961 -15.65 -15.29 42.24
N VAL A 962 -15.69 -13.95 42.10
CA VAL A 962 -14.49 -13.11 42.29
C VAL A 962 -14.25 -12.77 43.78
N TRP A 963 -15.30 -12.49 44.55
CA TRP A 963 -15.16 -11.83 45.86
C TRP A 963 -15.71 -12.57 47.09
N LYS A 964 -16.60 -13.56 46.92
CA LYS A 964 -17.29 -14.25 48.04
C LYS A 964 -17.14 -15.79 48.04
N CYS A 965 -16.51 -16.36 47.03
CA CYS A 965 -16.31 -17.80 46.91
C CYS A 965 -15.01 -18.19 47.59
N GLU A 966 -15.08 -18.73 48.80
CA GLU A 966 -13.90 -19.19 49.57
C GLU A 966 -13.12 -20.26 48.78
N ALA A 967 -13.84 -21.21 48.17
CA ALA A 967 -13.27 -22.25 47.32
C ALA A 967 -12.64 -21.77 45.99
N SER A 968 -12.71 -20.48 45.64
CA SER A 968 -12.11 -19.96 44.41
C SER A 968 -10.57 -19.94 44.42
N GLY A 969 -9.96 -19.95 45.61
CA GLY A 969 -8.54 -19.67 45.78
C GLY A 969 -8.18 -18.19 45.64
N LYS A 970 -9.13 -17.28 45.92
CA LYS A 970 -8.89 -15.83 46.01
C LYS A 970 -7.75 -15.53 47.00
N PRO A 971 -6.69 -14.80 46.61
CA PRO A 971 -5.61 -14.44 47.52
C PRO A 971 -6.13 -13.74 48.79
N PRO A 972 -5.62 -14.09 50.00
CA PRO A 972 -6.16 -13.60 51.27
C PRO A 972 -6.06 -12.08 51.41
N GLU A 973 -4.98 -11.48 50.92
CA GLU A 973 -4.72 -10.03 50.95
C GLU A 973 -5.64 -9.21 50.02
N LEU A 974 -6.32 -9.86 49.07
CA LEU A 974 -7.28 -9.21 48.18
C LEU A 974 -8.70 -9.21 48.79
N ALA A 975 -8.95 -8.24 49.66
CA ALA A 975 -10.32 -7.89 50.09
C ALA A 975 -11.15 -7.30 48.94
N ALA A 976 -12.47 -7.51 48.97
CA ALA A 976 -13.40 -7.03 47.95
C ALA A 976 -13.39 -5.47 47.86
N PRO A 977 -13.10 -4.87 46.69
CA PRO A 977 -13.02 -3.42 46.56
C PRO A 977 -14.34 -2.71 46.87
N THR A 978 -14.24 -1.54 47.52
CA THR A 978 -15.36 -0.61 47.74
C THR A 978 -15.67 0.22 46.50
N ASP A 979 -14.65 0.54 45.69
CA ASP A 979 -14.82 1.23 44.42
C ASP A 979 -15.53 0.34 43.39
N LEU A 980 -16.67 0.82 42.87
CA LEU A 980 -17.57 0.03 42.03
C LEU A 980 -16.93 -0.37 40.68
N LEU A 981 -16.14 0.52 40.06
CA LEU A 981 -15.44 0.21 38.80
C LEU A 981 -14.30 -0.80 39.02
N GLN A 982 -13.57 -0.70 40.14
CA GLN A 982 -12.56 -1.67 40.50
C GLN A 982 -13.17 -3.03 40.84
N ARG A 983 -14.20 -3.06 41.69
CA ARG A 983 -14.91 -4.29 42.10
C ARG A 983 -15.53 -5.02 40.91
N ARG A 984 -16.18 -4.28 39.98
CA ARG A 984 -16.93 -4.87 38.87
C ARG A 984 -16.09 -5.15 37.63
N LEU A 985 -15.19 -4.22 37.28
CA LEU A 985 -14.46 -4.22 36.01
C LEU A 985 -12.93 -4.22 36.19
N GLY A 986 -12.39 -4.29 37.41
CA GLY A 986 -10.94 -4.30 37.63
C GLY A 986 -10.23 -3.01 37.17
N TRP A 987 -10.96 -1.89 37.09
CA TRP A 987 -10.34 -0.58 36.81
C TRP A 987 -9.44 -0.18 38.00
N ALA A 988 -8.36 0.54 37.71
CA ALA A 988 -7.41 0.99 38.73
C ALA A 988 -8.02 2.07 39.63
N SER A 989 -7.97 1.88 40.95
CA SER A 989 -8.25 2.95 41.90
C SER A 989 -7.05 3.89 42.00
N THR A 990 -7.31 5.20 41.93
CA THR A 990 -6.30 6.26 42.11
C THR A 990 -5.78 6.35 43.54
N ALA A 991 -6.54 5.85 44.53
CA ALA A 991 -6.16 5.79 45.94
C ALA A 991 -5.42 4.50 46.34
N ARG A 992 -4.93 3.72 45.37
CA ARG A 992 -4.24 2.43 45.60
C ARG A 992 -2.95 2.32 44.77
N THR A 993 -2.00 1.52 45.28
CA THR A 993 -0.70 1.33 44.61
C THR A 993 -0.85 0.61 43.26
N ARG A 994 0.15 0.78 42.38
CA ARG A 994 0.18 0.07 41.09
C ARG A 994 0.19 -1.46 41.27
N ALA A 995 0.83 -1.96 42.31
CA ALA A 995 0.88 -3.40 42.62
C ALA A 995 -0.50 -3.94 43.02
N TYR A 996 -1.21 -3.28 43.95
CA TYR A 996 -2.57 -3.66 44.32
C TYR A 996 -3.54 -3.61 43.13
N ASN A 997 -3.49 -2.52 42.35
CA ASN A 997 -4.33 -2.36 41.16
C ASN A 997 -4.04 -3.42 40.09
N PHE A 998 -2.80 -3.90 39.98
CA PHE A 998 -2.44 -5.03 39.13
C PHE A 998 -3.00 -6.35 39.67
N ALA A 999 -2.74 -6.68 40.93
CA ALA A 999 -3.17 -7.95 41.56
C ALA A 999 -4.70 -8.14 41.51
N VAL A 1000 -5.48 -7.08 41.80
CA VAL A 1000 -6.94 -7.09 41.66
C VAL A 1000 -7.39 -7.46 40.24
N LEU A 1001 -6.80 -6.82 39.21
CA LEU A 1001 -7.19 -7.05 37.83
C LEU A 1001 -6.67 -8.40 37.30
N ASP A 1002 -5.54 -8.90 37.81
CA ASP A 1002 -5.01 -10.21 37.44
C ASP A 1002 -5.84 -11.34 38.02
N TRP A 1003 -6.19 -11.27 39.31
CA TRP A 1003 -7.14 -12.17 39.95
C TRP A 1003 -8.46 -12.27 39.18
N MET A 1004 -9.03 -11.14 38.76
CA MET A 1004 -10.23 -11.11 37.93
C MET A 1004 -10.02 -11.72 36.53
N ALA A 1005 -8.80 -11.66 35.98
CA ALA A 1005 -8.46 -12.25 34.70
C ALA A 1005 -8.26 -13.78 34.79
N GLU A 1006 -7.64 -14.27 35.87
CA GLU A 1006 -7.55 -15.70 36.22
C GLU A 1006 -8.93 -16.31 36.44
N VAL A 1007 -9.78 -15.69 37.28
CA VAL A 1007 -11.17 -16.12 37.50
C VAL A 1007 -11.89 -16.24 36.15
N ARG A 1008 -11.74 -15.24 35.27
CA ARG A 1008 -12.30 -15.28 33.92
C ARG A 1008 -11.69 -16.38 33.04
N GLN A 1009 -10.44 -16.77 33.26
CA GLN A 1009 -9.77 -17.84 32.53
C GLN A 1009 -10.34 -19.21 32.92
N ARG A 1010 -10.35 -19.53 34.22
CA ARG A 1010 -10.84 -20.81 34.76
C ARG A 1010 -12.30 -21.09 34.32
N ILE A 1011 -13.17 -20.07 34.41
CA ILE A 1011 -14.58 -20.13 33.94
C ILE A 1011 -14.73 -20.43 32.44
N LEU A 1012 -13.72 -20.15 31.62
CA LEU A 1012 -13.72 -20.49 30.19
C LEU A 1012 -13.14 -21.89 29.94
N GLU A 1013 -12.11 -22.30 30.68
CA GLU A 1013 -11.50 -23.63 30.60
C GLU A 1013 -12.53 -24.71 30.97
N GLU A 1014 -13.14 -24.61 32.16
CA GLU A 1014 -14.24 -25.46 32.63
C GLU A 1014 -15.39 -25.57 31.60
N ARG A 1015 -15.72 -24.45 30.95
CA ARG A 1015 -16.79 -24.38 29.95
C ARG A 1015 -16.43 -25.10 28.64
N TYR A 1016 -15.16 -25.11 28.25
CA TYR A 1016 -14.72 -25.87 27.08
C TYR A 1016 -14.57 -27.36 27.39
N GLU A 1017 -14.09 -27.71 28.59
CA GLU A 1017 -13.99 -29.10 29.05
C GLU A 1017 -15.37 -29.79 29.08
N HIS A 1018 -16.37 -29.14 29.69
CA HIS A 1018 -17.77 -29.60 29.66
C HIS A 1018 -18.39 -29.63 28.25
N MET A 1019 -17.82 -28.93 27.26
CA MET A 1019 -18.26 -29.03 25.86
C MET A 1019 -17.57 -30.16 25.09
N SER A 1020 -16.41 -30.65 25.55
CA SER A 1020 -15.70 -31.80 24.94
C SER A 1020 -16.20 -33.17 25.42
N SER A 1021 -16.84 -33.25 26.59
CA SER A 1021 -17.34 -34.52 27.16
C SER A 1021 -18.76 -34.92 26.73
N ALA A 1022 -19.47 -34.08 25.96
CA ALA A 1022 -20.78 -34.43 25.40
C ALA A 1022 -20.66 -35.39 24.19
N PRO A 1023 -21.54 -36.40 24.04
CA PRO A 1023 -21.47 -37.35 22.95
C PRO A 1023 -21.58 -36.69 21.56
N LYS A 1024 -20.71 -37.11 20.62
CA LYS A 1024 -20.44 -36.43 19.35
C LYS A 1024 -21.57 -36.58 18.32
N ALA A 1025 -22.69 -35.89 18.51
CA ALA A 1025 -23.63 -35.61 17.42
C ALA A 1025 -22.91 -34.88 16.28
N LYS A 1026 -22.97 -35.42 15.05
CA LYS A 1026 -22.15 -35.01 13.89
C LYS A 1026 -22.12 -33.49 13.70
N ARG A 1027 -20.97 -32.87 13.99
CA ARG A 1027 -20.75 -31.43 13.80
C ARG A 1027 -19.41 -31.20 13.11
N THR A 1028 -19.46 -30.89 11.81
CA THR A 1028 -18.29 -30.65 10.96
C THR A 1028 -17.44 -29.50 11.51
N SER A 1029 -16.13 -29.73 11.64
CA SER A 1029 -15.23 -28.86 12.40
C SER A 1029 -14.84 -27.61 11.62
N LYS A 1030 -15.35 -26.44 12.04
CA LYS A 1030 -14.95 -25.14 11.44
C LYS A 1030 -13.48 -24.77 11.68
N THR A 1031 -12.74 -25.50 12.51
CA THR A 1031 -11.27 -25.43 12.59
C THR A 1031 -10.59 -25.98 11.34
N ALA A 1032 -11.12 -27.02 10.69
CA ALA A 1032 -10.63 -27.47 9.39
C ALA A 1032 -10.80 -26.37 8.31
N ALA A 1033 -11.85 -25.56 8.39
CA ALA A 1033 -12.05 -24.42 7.50
C ALA A 1033 -11.04 -23.29 7.71
N ALA A 1034 -10.42 -23.15 8.89
CA ALA A 1034 -9.35 -22.17 9.11
C ALA A 1034 -8.03 -22.63 8.45
N ALA A 1035 -7.70 -23.93 8.51
CA ALA A 1035 -6.58 -24.51 7.79
C ALA A 1035 -6.82 -24.49 6.27
N LYS A 1036 -8.02 -24.88 5.80
CA LYS A 1036 -8.40 -24.73 4.39
C LYS A 1036 -8.36 -23.29 3.91
N ALA A 1037 -8.76 -22.29 4.71
CA ALA A 1037 -8.65 -20.88 4.33
C ALA A 1037 -7.21 -20.38 4.20
N ALA A 1038 -6.27 -20.90 5.01
CA ALA A 1038 -4.85 -20.62 4.84
C ALA A 1038 -4.30 -21.22 3.53
N SER A 1039 -4.73 -22.45 3.19
CA SER A 1039 -4.40 -23.12 1.92
C SER A 1039 -5.03 -22.44 0.69
N TYR A 1040 -6.30 -22.04 0.75
CA TYR A 1040 -7.02 -21.37 -0.36
C TYR A 1040 -6.39 -20.03 -0.73
N CYS A 1041 -5.89 -19.28 0.25
CA CYS A 1041 -5.15 -18.03 0.03
C CYS A 1041 -3.76 -18.25 -0.62
N SER A 1042 -3.27 -19.49 -0.74
CA SER A 1042 -2.05 -19.82 -1.49
C SER A 1042 -2.31 -20.45 -2.86
N SER A 1043 -3.51 -20.94 -3.14
CA SER A 1043 -3.88 -21.57 -4.43
C SER A 1043 -4.68 -20.66 -5.37
N ASN A 1044 -5.49 -19.73 -4.85
CA ASN A 1044 -6.30 -18.84 -5.68
C ASN A 1044 -5.47 -17.71 -6.31
N ASN A 1045 -4.77 -18.02 -7.40
CA ASN A 1045 -4.19 -17.00 -8.30
C ASN A 1045 -4.37 -17.32 -9.80
N HIS A 1046 -5.01 -18.45 -10.13
CA HIS A 1046 -5.64 -18.75 -11.43
C HIS A 1046 -7.11 -19.12 -11.16
N SER A 1047 -7.98 -19.04 -12.17
CA SER A 1047 -9.44 -19.31 -12.13
C SER A 1047 -10.37 -18.32 -11.39
N ASN A 1048 -10.18 -17.00 -11.54
CA ASN A 1048 -11.23 -16.03 -11.16
C ASN A 1048 -11.25 -14.77 -12.05
N ARG A 1049 -11.69 -14.94 -13.31
CA ARG A 1049 -12.01 -13.82 -14.23
C ARG A 1049 -13.28 -14.00 -15.07
N GLN A 1050 -13.98 -15.14 -15.00
CA GLN A 1050 -15.23 -15.42 -15.74
C GLN A 1050 -16.51 -15.34 -14.87
N THR A 1051 -16.46 -15.71 -13.58
CA THR A 1051 -17.62 -15.83 -12.67
C THR A 1051 -18.15 -14.49 -12.12
N ALA A 1052 -18.16 -13.44 -12.95
CA ALA A 1052 -18.69 -12.11 -12.63
C ALA A 1052 -19.71 -11.57 -13.65
N MET A 1053 -19.98 -12.29 -14.74
CA MET A 1053 -21.09 -12.02 -15.67
C MET A 1053 -21.91 -13.31 -15.82
N GLY A 1054 -23.07 -13.38 -15.15
CA GLY A 1054 -23.91 -14.59 -15.15
C GLY A 1054 -24.90 -14.71 -13.97
N ALA A 1055 -24.70 -13.96 -12.88
CA ALA A 1055 -25.57 -14.00 -11.69
C ALA A 1055 -26.75 -13.00 -11.77
N ALA A 1056 -27.46 -12.96 -12.90
CA ALA A 1056 -28.59 -12.05 -13.14
C ALA A 1056 -29.76 -12.69 -13.95
N ALA A 1057 -29.87 -14.02 -13.94
CA ALA A 1057 -30.96 -14.74 -14.62
C ALA A 1057 -31.48 -15.92 -13.77
N THR A 1058 -32.80 -15.90 -13.55
CA THR A 1058 -33.71 -17.06 -13.44
C THR A 1058 -33.37 -18.22 -12.49
N THR A 1059 -34.11 -18.32 -11.37
CA THR A 1059 -34.33 -19.61 -10.68
C THR A 1059 -35.69 -19.67 -9.97
N ALA A 1060 -36.80 -19.66 -10.72
CA ALA A 1060 -38.15 -20.02 -10.21
C ALA A 1060 -39.20 -20.18 -11.33
N ALA A 1061 -39.23 -21.33 -12.02
CA ALA A 1061 -40.41 -21.85 -12.73
C ALA A 1061 -40.19 -23.34 -13.05
N THR A 1062 -41.12 -24.22 -12.64
CA THR A 1062 -41.03 -25.68 -12.86
C THR A 1062 -42.41 -26.25 -13.15
N ALA A 1063 -42.50 -27.17 -14.12
CA ALA A 1063 -43.73 -27.77 -14.66
C ALA A 1063 -44.63 -26.76 -15.45
N THR A 1064 -45.45 -27.16 -16.42
CA THR A 1064 -45.96 -28.52 -16.76
C THR A 1064 -45.99 -28.74 -18.30
N ALA A 1065 -46.21 -29.98 -18.75
CA ALA A 1065 -46.42 -30.35 -20.17
C ALA A 1065 -47.68 -29.66 -20.78
N THR A 1066 -47.95 -29.62 -22.10
CA THR A 1066 -48.26 -30.77 -23.00
C THR A 1066 -48.42 -30.30 -24.47
N ALA A 1067 -48.46 -31.24 -25.43
CA ALA A 1067 -49.11 -31.17 -26.76
C ALA A 1067 -48.53 -30.29 -27.93
N ALA A 1068 -47.73 -30.96 -28.78
CA ALA A 1068 -48.01 -31.28 -30.21
C ALA A 1068 -48.30 -30.23 -31.32
N ALA A 1069 -47.94 -30.64 -32.55
CA ALA A 1069 -48.64 -30.45 -33.85
C ALA A 1069 -48.20 -29.36 -34.90
N THR A 1070 -47.21 -29.76 -35.72
CA THR A 1070 -47.21 -29.70 -37.23
C THR A 1070 -47.00 -28.43 -38.09
N ARG A 1071 -46.29 -28.68 -39.23
CA ARG A 1071 -46.40 -28.10 -40.61
C ARG A 1071 -45.57 -26.86 -41.03
N GLN A 1072 -44.37 -27.18 -41.54
CA GLN A 1072 -43.78 -26.81 -42.86
C GLN A 1072 -44.76 -26.50 -44.04
N PRO A 1073 -44.30 -26.01 -45.23
CA PRO A 1073 -43.02 -25.37 -45.61
C PRO A 1073 -43.11 -24.23 -46.70
N GLN A 1074 -41.95 -23.85 -47.27
CA GLN A 1074 -41.74 -23.19 -48.59
C GLN A 1074 -41.96 -21.66 -48.68
N LYS A 1075 -41.32 -20.89 -49.60
CA LYS A 1075 -40.63 -21.23 -50.88
C LYS A 1075 -39.58 -20.14 -51.29
N ARG A 1076 -38.45 -20.56 -51.89
CA ARG A 1076 -37.68 -19.99 -53.07
C ARG A 1076 -37.47 -18.45 -53.24
N LYS A 1077 -36.43 -17.92 -53.90
CA LYS A 1077 -35.33 -18.45 -54.78
C LYS A 1077 -34.18 -17.41 -54.94
N ALA A 1078 -33.01 -17.86 -55.43
CA ALA A 1078 -32.00 -17.19 -56.31
C ALA A 1078 -31.57 -15.71 -56.02
N ALA A 1079 -30.28 -15.38 -55.80
CA ALA A 1079 -29.10 -15.41 -56.72
C ALA A 1079 -29.12 -14.26 -57.78
N SER A 1080 -28.02 -13.70 -58.29
CA SER A 1080 -26.60 -14.14 -58.35
C SER A 1080 -25.61 -12.96 -58.60
N GLN A 1081 -24.30 -13.17 -58.36
CA GLN A 1081 -23.10 -12.83 -59.19
C GLN A 1081 -23.00 -11.48 -59.98
N SER A 1082 -21.82 -10.85 -60.21
CA SER A 1082 -20.42 -11.12 -59.78
C SER A 1082 -19.43 -9.99 -60.14
N SER A 1083 -18.23 -10.05 -59.53
CA SER A 1083 -16.88 -9.83 -60.12
C SER A 1083 -16.42 -8.48 -60.71
N GLY A 1084 -15.30 -7.98 -60.16
CA GLY A 1084 -14.19 -7.32 -60.87
C GLY A 1084 -14.08 -5.78 -60.79
N ARG A 1085 -12.93 -5.14 -61.00
CA ARG A 1085 -11.50 -5.46 -60.73
C ARG A 1085 -10.63 -4.26 -61.20
N GLY A 1086 -9.86 -3.63 -60.31
CA GLY A 1086 -8.81 -2.63 -60.66
C GLY A 1086 -9.30 -1.23 -61.12
N ALA A 1087 -8.44 -0.21 -61.25
CA ALA A 1087 -7.06 -0.06 -60.74
C ALA A 1087 -6.59 1.42 -60.76
N SER A 1088 -5.62 1.75 -59.88
CA SER A 1088 -4.56 2.80 -59.98
C SER A 1088 -4.88 4.29 -60.26
N ALA A 1089 -4.17 5.16 -59.52
CA ALA A 1089 -3.75 6.54 -59.86
C ALA A 1089 -4.85 7.64 -59.97
N SER A 1090 -4.58 8.94 -59.80
CA SER A 1090 -3.51 9.71 -59.12
C SER A 1090 -3.85 11.21 -59.10
N GLY A 1091 -3.31 12.00 -58.16
CA GLY A 1091 -3.17 13.47 -58.30
C GLY A 1091 -4.17 14.37 -57.55
N ASP A 1092 -3.69 14.96 -56.46
CA ASP A 1092 -3.56 16.41 -56.18
C ASP A 1092 -4.70 17.46 -56.25
N GLN A 1093 -4.50 18.47 -55.39
CA GLN A 1093 -4.96 19.87 -55.40
C GLN A 1093 -6.39 20.30 -54.94
N GLU A 1094 -6.40 20.88 -53.73
CA GLU A 1094 -6.88 22.24 -53.39
C GLU A 1094 -8.34 22.71 -53.65
N ALA A 1095 -9.16 22.53 -52.60
CA ALA A 1095 -9.74 23.61 -51.79
C ALA A 1095 -10.93 24.51 -52.27
N VAL A 1096 -11.48 25.23 -51.26
CA VAL A 1096 -12.32 26.47 -51.31
C VAL A 1096 -13.88 26.35 -51.35
N MET A 1097 -14.50 26.96 -50.33
CA MET A 1097 -15.88 27.51 -50.18
C MET A 1097 -17.18 26.67 -50.32
N SER A 1098 -17.66 26.22 -49.14
CA SER A 1098 -18.83 26.77 -48.40
C SER A 1098 -20.31 26.68 -48.88
N SER A 1099 -21.18 26.49 -47.87
CA SER A 1099 -22.66 26.66 -47.87
C SER A 1099 -23.50 25.54 -48.55
N SER A 1100 -24.79 25.29 -48.22
CA SER A 1100 -25.65 25.91 -47.19
C SER A 1100 -26.79 25.00 -46.69
N LYS A 1101 -27.14 25.14 -45.39
CA LYS A 1101 -28.50 25.07 -44.77
C LYS A 1101 -29.51 23.96 -45.16
N LYS A 1102 -29.94 23.16 -44.16
CA LYS A 1102 -31.30 23.13 -43.55
C LYS A 1102 -31.44 21.88 -42.63
N SER A 1103 -31.43 21.97 -41.30
CA SER A 1103 -32.43 22.55 -40.37
C SER A 1103 -33.66 21.66 -40.06
N LYS A 1104 -33.83 21.29 -38.79
CA LYS A 1104 -35.09 21.42 -38.04
C LYS A 1104 -34.83 21.36 -36.53
N LEU A 1105 -35.71 21.99 -35.74
CA LEU A 1105 -35.56 22.26 -34.31
C LEU A 1105 -36.96 22.28 -33.64
N SER A 1106 -37.02 22.30 -32.30
CA SER A 1106 -38.24 22.16 -31.48
C SER A 1106 -38.82 20.71 -31.50
N THR A 1107 -39.62 20.25 -30.54
CA THR A 1107 -40.61 20.97 -29.69
C THR A 1107 -40.50 20.67 -28.19
N LEU A 1108 -41.03 21.57 -27.35
CA LEU A 1108 -41.01 21.51 -25.88
C LEU A 1108 -42.28 20.90 -25.24
N ALA A 1109 -42.05 20.09 -24.19
CA ALA A 1109 -42.76 20.08 -22.90
C ALA A 1109 -44.26 19.65 -22.74
N LYS A 1110 -44.60 19.41 -21.46
CA LYS A 1110 -45.93 19.21 -20.82
C LYS A 1110 -46.68 17.89 -21.02
N LYS A 1111 -46.78 17.10 -19.93
CA LYS A 1111 -48.03 16.94 -19.14
C LYS A 1111 -47.77 16.31 -17.75
N ARG A 1112 -48.69 16.53 -16.79
CA ARG A 1112 -48.66 16.05 -15.39
C ARG A 1112 -50.08 16.14 -14.79
N LYS A 1113 -50.67 15.02 -14.33
CA LYS A 1113 -51.86 14.80 -13.43
C LYS A 1113 -52.23 13.28 -13.54
N ILE A 1114 -52.67 12.51 -12.52
CA ILE A 1114 -53.75 12.65 -11.49
C ILE A 1114 -55.14 12.53 -12.14
N CYS A 1115 -56.07 11.63 -11.76
CA CYS A 1115 -56.11 10.51 -10.79
C CYS A 1115 -57.28 9.54 -11.18
N GLU A 1116 -57.82 8.55 -10.44
CA GLU A 1116 -57.73 8.13 -9.01
C GLU A 1116 -57.64 6.56 -8.93
N VAL A 1117 -58.44 5.68 -8.26
CA VAL A 1117 -59.59 5.71 -7.31
C VAL A 1117 -59.68 4.38 -6.50
N LEU A 1118 -60.16 4.43 -5.23
CA LEU A 1118 -60.82 3.40 -4.35
C LEU A 1118 -60.40 1.88 -4.33
N ASN A 1119 -60.49 1.10 -3.24
CA ASN A 1119 -60.92 1.34 -1.84
C ASN A 1119 -60.33 0.29 -0.86
N GLY A 1120 -60.22 0.58 0.46
CA GLY A 1120 -59.84 -0.43 1.48
C GLY A 1120 -59.35 0.11 2.84
N CYS A 1121 -60.27 0.36 3.78
CA CYS A 1121 -60.01 0.72 5.21
C CYS A 1121 -60.58 -0.41 6.14
N PRO A 1122 -60.55 -0.36 7.52
CA PRO A 1122 -60.29 0.75 8.46
C PRO A 1122 -59.36 0.45 9.69
N PRO A 1123 -59.12 1.42 10.63
CA PRO A 1123 -58.06 1.35 11.67
C PRO A 1123 -58.50 1.75 13.13
N LEU A 1124 -57.57 2.32 13.95
CA LEU A 1124 -57.67 2.96 15.30
C LEU A 1124 -57.27 2.08 16.50
N LYS A 1125 -56.79 2.57 17.68
CA LYS A 1125 -56.73 3.91 18.35
C LYS A 1125 -55.28 4.17 18.89
N LYS A 1126 -54.71 5.37 19.21
CA LYS A 1126 -55.11 6.80 19.42
C LYS A 1126 -55.10 7.26 20.91
N CYS A 1127 -54.14 8.11 21.32
CA CYS A 1127 -54.17 9.13 22.44
C CYS A 1127 -52.78 9.79 22.64
N ARG A 1128 -52.61 11.06 23.06
CA ARG A 1128 -53.50 12.25 23.11
C ARG A 1128 -52.68 13.58 23.17
N ARG A 1129 -53.39 14.73 23.24
CA ARG A 1129 -52.99 16.17 23.20
C ARG A 1129 -52.09 16.61 24.40
N SER A 1130 -51.50 17.83 24.50
CA SER A 1130 -52.00 19.18 24.11
C SER A 1130 -50.98 20.34 23.98
N THR A 1131 -51.48 21.42 23.35
CA THR A 1131 -51.15 22.88 23.32
C THR A 1131 -50.37 23.49 24.52
N THR A 1132 -49.68 24.65 24.44
CA THR A 1132 -50.13 26.01 23.98
C THR A 1132 -49.03 26.96 23.40
N ALA A 1133 -49.44 28.19 23.05
CA ALA A 1133 -48.73 29.35 22.48
C ALA A 1133 -47.54 29.91 23.36
N ALA A 1134 -46.75 30.94 22.97
CA ALA A 1134 -47.01 32.06 22.04
C ALA A 1134 -45.77 32.73 21.38
N LEU A 1135 -46.03 33.67 20.45
CA LEU A 1135 -45.11 34.67 19.86
C LEU A 1135 -45.48 36.09 20.36
N PRO A 1136 -44.51 37.02 20.40
CA PRO A 1136 -44.44 38.16 19.46
C PRO A 1136 -43.06 38.21 18.74
N SER A 1137 -42.86 38.60 17.47
CA SER A 1137 -43.04 39.89 16.75
C SER A 1137 -42.30 41.08 17.38
N GLY A 1138 -41.41 41.84 16.73
CA GLY A 1138 -40.84 41.80 15.35
C GLY A 1138 -39.41 42.37 15.39
N VAL A 1139 -38.86 43.15 14.44
CA VAL A 1139 -39.25 43.55 13.06
C VAL A 1139 -38.00 44.19 12.40
N VAL A 1140 -37.71 43.93 11.11
CA VAL A 1140 -36.74 44.66 10.21
C VAL A 1140 -35.28 44.85 10.72
N ASN A 1141 -34.20 44.49 10.01
CA ASN A 1141 -34.00 44.07 8.61
C ASN A 1141 -33.43 42.64 8.52
#